data_AF-A0A350ERE8-F1
#
_entry.id   AF-A0A350ERE8-F1
#
_cell.length_a   1.000
_cell.length_b   1.000
_cell.length_c   1.000
_cell.angle_alpha   90.00
_cell.angle_beta   90.00
_cell.angle_gamma   90.00
#
_symmetry.space_group_name_H-M   'P 1'
#
loop_
_entity.id
_entity.type
_entity.pdbx_description
1 polymer ?
#
loop_
_entity_poly.entity_id
_entity_poly.type
_entity_poly.pdbx_seq_one_letter_code
_entity_poly.pdbx_strand_id
1 'polypeptide(L)'
;MPSANQDSLSSGRRFNLRLSLLLALVEIMSAGSSIKGAERAGFLINDRRAHLGQRGAAEWDEFAATPPEADRLHLKFQAQANDREWTLFIRQDDVRHDWPVEINGRRLGKLFLMEADLISSLAVPAGTLQDGENRLAIIPPASRDDIVLNQIRLHPGNAVSAMSEVRLRVSVTDHHSGEPIPARITIVDGNGTLVPLLPMKADFENAPAAVRPGIAYVGPGDIELGLMAGEYTVHASRGFEYGLSSRRVRLAPGDRRQIHLTLRREVPTSGWISCDTHVHTLTHSGHGDATMDERMLTLAGEGIELPIATDHNYHADYRDARSRMEVAEYFTPVTGNEVTTSTAHFNIFPVLPEARVPDFRIGSLPALMKSMRDTPNVRVVVLNHPLNVHNGFQPFAATNFNNVTGEHLRGPEYSFDAMELLNSSAQQSDFMAVYRGWFALLNYGYRITGVGSSDGHDVSRYIVGQGRTYLPVRDDDVGNLEVGHACDALLAGRALVSMGLLVDLQIQDRFRAGDLATNLPTTISLTARVLGPSWVEATNVSLFANGIRLREETITGSAGKPGEKAVATWQWPRPPHDVHLVAIATGPGVTAPHWAIPRPYQPSSTFWEGRVIASTNPIWIDADGDGVFQAARSYAGRLIEVHGTDPTALLPALAPFDEAVAAQVASLCRAAGVAISEAPFTDELRNAAPAVQAGFTAYLRASAVP
;
A
#
# COMPACT_ATOMS: atom_id res chain seq x y z
N MET A 1 28.33 48.67 8.64
CA MET A 1 28.87 50.01 8.90
C MET A 1 27.93 51.04 8.29
N PRO A 2 27.56 52.13 9.01
CA PRO A 2 26.99 52.01 10.36
C PRO A 2 25.83 52.98 10.64
N SER A 3 25.00 52.59 11.62
CA SER A 3 24.54 53.39 12.79
C SER A 3 23.66 54.63 12.56
N ALA A 4 22.71 54.99 13.42
CA ALA A 4 22.73 54.99 14.89
C ALA A 4 21.27 54.99 15.42
N ASN A 5 20.95 54.24 16.47
CA ASN A 5 20.92 54.68 17.88
C ASN A 5 20.14 55.98 18.12
N GLN A 6 19.08 55.90 18.92
CA GLN A 6 19.10 56.59 20.22
C GLN A 6 18.08 56.00 21.20
N ASP A 7 18.65 55.58 22.32
CA ASP A 7 18.01 55.05 23.50
C ASP A 7 17.97 56.17 24.57
N SER A 8 16.90 56.13 25.35
CA SER A 8 16.91 56.31 26.81
C SER A 8 16.78 57.71 27.47
N LEU A 9 15.91 57.71 28.50
CA LEU A 9 15.92 58.47 29.77
C LEU A 9 15.52 59.95 29.71
N SER A 10 14.80 60.53 30.67
CA SER A 10 14.07 60.08 31.86
C SER A 10 13.36 61.31 32.43
N SER A 11 12.30 61.11 33.21
CA SER A 11 12.06 61.70 34.55
C SER A 11 10.63 62.18 34.79
N GLY A 12 10.11 61.75 35.95
CA GLY A 12 9.20 62.55 36.76
C GLY A 12 7.72 62.15 36.77
N ARG A 13 7.33 61.20 37.63
CA ARG A 13 6.84 61.47 39.00
C ARG A 13 6.04 60.28 39.55
N ARG A 14 6.44 59.82 40.73
CA ARG A 14 5.64 58.99 41.65
C ARG A 14 4.80 59.91 42.55
N PHE A 15 3.58 59.50 42.92
CA PHE A 15 3.19 59.17 44.31
C PHE A 15 1.67 58.89 44.45
N ASN A 16 1.38 57.62 44.78
CA ASN A 16 0.50 57.06 45.83
C ASN A 16 -1.01 57.39 46.02
N LEU A 17 -1.76 56.27 46.01
CA LEU A 17 -2.79 55.78 46.95
C LEU A 17 -4.06 56.62 47.24
N ARG A 18 -5.25 56.05 46.98
CA ARG A 18 -6.04 55.26 47.97
C ARG A 18 -7.32 54.66 47.36
N LEU A 19 -7.68 53.52 47.95
CA LEU A 19 -8.80 52.61 47.72
C LEU A 19 -10.15 53.23 48.10
N SER A 20 -11.22 52.93 47.36
CA SER A 20 -12.61 52.93 47.86
C SER A 20 -13.51 52.04 47.00
N LEU A 21 -14.11 51.04 47.66
CA LEU A 21 -15.15 50.14 47.18
C LEU A 21 -16.36 50.89 46.61
N LEU A 22 -16.94 50.40 45.51
CA LEU A 22 -18.35 50.61 45.19
C LEU A 22 -18.97 49.29 44.69
N LEU A 23 -19.96 48.80 45.45
CA LEU A 23 -20.94 47.81 44.98
C LEU A 23 -21.75 48.43 43.84
N ALA A 24 -21.99 47.67 42.76
CA ALA A 24 -23.11 47.92 41.86
C ALA A 24 -23.70 46.59 41.38
N LEU A 25 -25.02 46.54 41.47
CA LEU A 25 -25.91 45.41 41.25
C LEU A 25 -25.74 44.73 39.89
N VAL A 26 -25.90 43.41 39.93
CA VAL A 26 -26.17 42.54 38.78
C VAL A 26 -27.62 42.74 38.35
N GLU A 27 -27.86 43.19 37.12
CA GLU A 27 -29.10 42.94 36.40
C GLU A 27 -28.89 41.83 35.38
N ILE A 28 -29.63 40.75 35.59
CA ILE A 28 -29.75 39.58 34.74
C ILE A 28 -30.61 39.94 33.54
N MET A 29 -30.06 39.89 32.32
CA MET A 29 -30.84 39.61 31.13
C MET A 29 -30.03 38.81 30.10
N SER A 30 -30.70 37.81 29.52
CA SER A 30 -30.34 36.97 28.36
C SER A 30 -29.46 35.72 28.58
N ALA A 31 -29.90 34.83 29.49
CA ALA A 31 -29.59 33.39 29.46
C ALA A 31 -30.45 32.61 28.42
N GLY A 32 -30.49 33.11 27.18
CA GLY A 32 -31.31 32.50 26.10
C GLY A 32 -30.50 31.98 24.90
N SER A 33 -29.24 32.42 24.75
CA SER A 33 -28.37 32.07 23.62
C SER A 33 -27.31 31.02 23.95
N SER A 34 -26.98 30.79 25.23
CA SER A 34 -25.92 29.87 25.63
C SER A 34 -26.35 28.39 25.72
N ILE A 35 -27.63 28.11 26.01
CA ILE A 35 -28.12 26.73 26.19
C ILE A 35 -28.23 26.00 24.84
N LYS A 36 -28.69 26.68 23.78
CA LYS A 36 -28.72 26.10 22.41
C LYS A 36 -27.33 25.87 21.82
N GLY A 37 -26.32 26.65 22.24
CA GLY A 37 -24.93 26.45 21.84
C GLY A 37 -24.27 25.27 22.56
N ALA A 38 -24.58 25.08 23.85
CA ALA A 38 -24.10 23.97 24.66
C ALA A 38 -24.76 22.62 24.32
N GLU A 39 -26.05 22.61 23.96
CA GLU A 39 -26.73 21.40 23.46
C GLU A 39 -26.22 20.93 22.09
N ARG A 40 -25.79 21.86 21.21
CA ARG A 40 -25.26 21.55 19.88
C ARG A 40 -23.81 21.06 19.88
N ALA A 41 -22.99 21.55 20.80
CA ALA A 41 -21.58 21.16 20.83
C ALA A 41 -21.37 19.73 21.33
N GLY A 42 -22.39 19.07 21.90
CA GLY A 42 -22.25 17.83 22.67
C GLY A 42 -21.49 18.04 23.98
N PHE A 43 -21.54 17.05 24.87
CA PHE A 43 -20.78 17.08 26.11
C PHE A 43 -19.45 16.34 25.96
N LEU A 44 -18.40 16.93 26.53
CA LEU A 44 -17.05 16.40 26.50
C LEU A 44 -16.88 15.34 27.61
N ILE A 45 -16.52 14.11 27.23
CA ILE A 45 -16.19 13.03 28.17
C ILE A 45 -14.68 13.00 28.42
N ASN A 46 -13.89 13.23 27.39
CA ASN A 46 -12.42 13.23 27.45
C ASN A 46 -11.85 14.23 26.44
N ASP A 47 -10.82 14.98 26.82
CA ASP A 47 -10.00 15.82 25.94
C ASP A 47 -8.50 15.50 26.01
N ARG A 48 -8.11 14.52 26.84
CA ARG A 48 -6.71 14.13 27.01
C ARG A 48 -6.34 13.00 26.07
N ARG A 49 -5.11 13.03 25.56
CA ARG A 49 -4.51 11.86 24.91
C ARG A 49 -4.44 10.72 25.93
N ALA A 50 -4.85 9.52 25.52
CA ALA A 50 -4.74 8.29 26.29
C ALA A 50 -4.16 7.22 25.36
N HIS A 51 -2.98 6.71 25.70
CA HIS A 51 -2.37 5.58 24.99
C HIS A 51 -2.69 4.28 25.71
N LEU A 52 -3.36 3.37 25.01
CA LEU A 52 -3.71 2.04 25.50
C LEU A 52 -2.91 0.97 24.79
N GLY A 53 -2.48 -0.04 25.53
CA GLY A 53 -1.69 -1.14 24.98
C GLY A 53 -1.12 -2.02 26.08
N GLN A 54 -0.31 -3.01 25.71
CA GLN A 54 0.34 -3.89 26.67
C GLN A 54 1.72 -3.34 27.08
N ARG A 55 1.86 -2.97 28.35
CA ARG A 55 3.13 -2.43 28.87
C ARG A 55 4.29 -3.40 28.66
N GLY A 56 5.39 -2.91 28.09
CA GLY A 56 6.59 -3.69 27.79
C GLY A 56 6.51 -4.52 26.50
N ALA A 57 5.41 -4.40 25.74
CA ALA A 57 5.19 -5.09 24.48
C ALA A 57 4.69 -4.10 23.42
N ALA A 58 5.47 -3.05 23.16
CA ALA A 58 5.15 -2.07 22.12
C ALA A 58 4.97 -2.76 20.75
N GLU A 59 3.90 -2.38 20.05
CA GLU A 59 3.63 -2.85 18.70
C GLU A 59 4.64 -2.29 17.70
N TRP A 60 4.98 -1.01 17.84
CA TRP A 60 5.88 -0.27 16.96
C TRP A 60 6.96 0.49 17.76
N ASP A 61 8.11 0.74 17.13
CA ASP A 61 9.26 1.41 17.76
C ASP A 61 8.89 2.79 18.33
N GLU A 62 7.96 3.52 17.70
CA GLU A 62 7.47 4.82 18.18
C GLU A 62 6.76 4.75 19.55
N PHE A 63 6.12 3.62 19.86
CA PHE A 63 5.52 3.37 21.17
C PHE A 63 6.52 2.88 22.21
N ALA A 64 7.72 2.45 21.81
CA ALA A 64 8.75 2.04 22.76
C ALA A 64 9.17 3.22 23.68
N ALA A 65 9.15 4.45 23.15
CA ALA A 65 9.47 5.67 23.89
C ALA A 65 8.28 6.25 24.68
N THR A 66 7.06 5.78 24.40
CA THR A 66 5.82 6.24 25.05
C THR A 66 5.05 5.05 25.58
N PRO A 67 5.37 4.50 26.77
CA PRO A 67 4.68 3.32 27.28
C PRO A 67 3.19 3.58 27.49
N PRO A 68 2.30 2.59 27.21
CA PRO A 68 0.86 2.75 27.40
C PRO A 68 0.50 3.03 28.86
N GLU A 69 -0.48 3.88 29.07
CA GLU A 69 -0.98 4.28 30.39
C GLU A 69 -1.78 3.15 31.06
N ALA A 70 -2.48 2.35 30.25
CA ALA A 70 -3.30 1.21 30.66
C ALA A 70 -3.53 0.24 29.49
N ASP A 71 -4.08 -0.95 29.78
CA ASP A 71 -4.52 -1.91 28.75
C ASP A 71 -5.94 -1.60 28.23
N ARG A 72 -6.68 -0.75 28.93
CA ARG A 72 -8.09 -0.43 28.67
C ARG A 72 -8.44 0.96 29.14
N LEU A 73 -9.52 1.52 28.62
CA LEU A 73 -10.04 2.80 29.09
C LEU A 73 -11.27 2.59 29.97
N HIS A 74 -11.31 3.29 31.11
CA HIS A 74 -12.50 3.44 31.94
C HIS A 74 -12.69 4.89 32.33
N LEU A 75 -13.74 5.52 31.83
CA LEU A 75 -14.08 6.90 32.14
C LEU A 75 -15.46 6.97 32.81
N LYS A 76 -15.52 7.73 33.90
CA LYS A 76 -16.78 8.09 34.55
C LYS A 76 -17.19 9.47 34.07
N PHE A 77 -18.47 9.65 33.76
CA PHE A 77 -19.01 10.94 33.35
C PHE A 77 -20.45 11.11 33.86
N GLN A 78 -20.90 12.35 33.99
CA GLN A 78 -22.27 12.67 34.38
C GLN A 78 -23.12 12.87 33.12
N ALA A 79 -24.29 12.24 33.07
CA ALA A 79 -25.27 12.45 32.01
C ALA A 79 -26.70 12.28 32.53
N GLN A 80 -27.66 12.63 31.69
CA GLN A 80 -29.08 12.30 31.91
C GLN A 80 -29.41 11.00 31.18
N ALA A 81 -30.42 10.28 31.66
CA ALA A 81 -30.97 9.16 30.93
C ALA A 81 -31.45 9.61 29.55
N ASN A 82 -31.06 8.87 28.50
CA ASN A 82 -31.46 9.21 27.14
C ASN A 82 -32.76 8.50 26.76
N ASP A 83 -33.79 9.26 26.44
CA ASP A 83 -35.08 8.77 25.95
C ASP A 83 -35.06 8.45 24.43
N ARG A 84 -34.02 8.92 23.73
CA ARG A 84 -33.78 8.73 22.30
C ARG A 84 -32.33 8.36 22.02
N GLU A 85 -32.05 7.96 20.78
CA GLU A 85 -30.68 7.68 20.35
C GLU A 85 -29.81 8.94 20.40
N TRP A 86 -28.63 8.82 21.02
CA TRP A 86 -27.56 9.81 21.07
C TRP A 86 -26.36 9.32 20.25
N THR A 87 -25.34 10.16 20.04
CA THR A 87 -24.15 9.80 19.24
C THR A 87 -22.87 10.01 20.03
N LEU A 88 -22.07 8.95 20.16
CA LEU A 88 -20.74 9.00 20.76
C LEU A 88 -19.69 9.19 19.65
N PHE A 89 -18.91 10.25 19.72
CA PHE A 89 -17.77 10.52 18.87
C PHE A 89 -16.47 10.20 19.62
N ILE A 90 -15.57 9.47 18.96
CA ILE A 90 -14.28 9.06 19.52
C ILE A 90 -13.19 9.40 18.50
N ARG A 91 -12.28 10.32 18.85
CA ARG A 91 -11.04 10.49 18.10
C ARG A 91 -10.07 9.38 18.49
N GLN A 92 -9.66 8.61 17.51
CA GLN A 92 -8.84 7.40 17.62
C GLN A 92 -7.72 7.44 16.58
N ASP A 93 -6.65 6.74 16.86
CA ASP A 93 -5.47 6.62 16.02
C ASP A 93 -4.80 5.26 16.29
N ASP A 94 -4.16 4.71 15.28
CA ASP A 94 -3.48 3.39 15.27
C ASP A 94 -4.36 2.18 15.65
N VAL A 95 -5.66 2.16 15.30
CA VAL A 95 -6.55 1.03 15.65
C VAL A 95 -6.43 -0.08 14.62
N ARG A 96 -5.68 -1.13 14.96
CA ARG A 96 -5.46 -2.29 14.06
C ARG A 96 -6.44 -3.44 14.29
N HIS A 97 -6.85 -3.68 15.53
CA HIS A 97 -7.73 -4.77 15.93
C HIS A 97 -9.05 -4.29 16.53
N ASP A 98 -9.98 -5.23 16.78
CA ASP A 98 -11.30 -4.92 17.32
C ASP A 98 -11.23 -4.53 18.80
N TRP A 99 -11.43 -3.24 19.11
CA TRP A 99 -11.60 -2.71 20.47
C TRP A 99 -13.10 -2.45 20.78
N PRO A 100 -13.79 -3.32 21.54
CA PRO A 100 -15.19 -3.10 21.90
C PRO A 100 -15.38 -1.82 22.72
N VAL A 101 -16.47 -1.10 22.44
CA VAL A 101 -16.87 0.10 23.18
C VAL A 101 -18.18 -0.16 23.93
N GLU A 102 -18.20 0.15 25.22
CA GLU A 102 -19.35 -0.08 26.11
C GLU A 102 -19.69 1.17 26.92
N ILE A 103 -20.99 1.38 27.17
CA ILE A 103 -21.46 2.31 28.19
C ILE A 103 -22.33 1.55 29.20
N ASN A 104 -22.02 1.69 30.49
CA ASN A 104 -22.71 1.00 31.59
C ASN A 104 -22.79 -0.53 31.40
N GLY A 105 -21.75 -1.13 30.80
CA GLY A 105 -21.68 -2.57 30.49
C GLY A 105 -22.52 -2.98 29.27
N ARG A 106 -23.20 -2.05 28.60
CA ARG A 106 -23.88 -2.30 27.32
C ARG A 106 -22.92 -2.03 26.17
N ARG A 107 -22.68 -3.04 25.34
CA ARG A 107 -21.87 -2.91 24.12
C ARG A 107 -22.57 -2.04 23.08
N LEU A 108 -21.87 -1.01 22.60
CA LEU A 108 -22.31 -0.10 21.54
C LEU A 108 -21.80 -0.53 20.17
N GLY A 109 -20.58 -1.08 20.13
CA GLY A 109 -19.89 -1.44 18.91
C GLY A 109 -18.41 -1.69 19.17
N LYS A 110 -17.58 -1.23 18.25
CA LYS A 110 -16.11 -1.25 18.33
C LYS A 110 -15.53 0.05 17.75
N LEU A 111 -14.29 0.36 18.09
CA LEU A 111 -13.53 1.37 17.36
C LEU A 111 -13.44 1.02 15.87
N PHE A 112 -13.28 2.03 15.03
CA PHE A 112 -13.16 1.83 13.59
C PHE A 112 -11.80 1.23 13.26
N LEU A 113 -11.71 0.22 12.40
CA LEU A 113 -10.43 -0.41 12.05
C LEU A 113 -9.69 0.45 11.03
N MET A 114 -8.79 1.30 11.51
CA MET A 114 -7.94 2.15 10.69
C MET A 114 -6.86 2.76 11.56
N GLU A 115 -5.63 2.71 11.06
CA GLU A 115 -4.46 3.22 11.76
C GLU A 115 -4.29 4.74 11.61
N ALA A 116 -5.03 5.39 10.72
CA ALA A 116 -4.99 6.83 10.58
C ALA A 116 -5.82 7.54 11.65
N ASP A 117 -5.31 8.69 12.12
CA ASP A 117 -6.04 9.59 13.01
C ASP A 117 -7.39 10.03 12.42
N LEU A 118 -8.46 9.59 13.09
CA LEU A 118 -9.84 9.80 12.66
C LEU A 118 -10.78 10.00 13.84
N ILE A 119 -11.94 10.56 13.56
CA ILE A 119 -13.08 10.58 14.48
C ILE A 119 -14.10 9.56 13.99
N SER A 120 -14.35 8.54 14.80
CA SER A 120 -15.42 7.56 14.58
C SER A 120 -16.68 7.96 15.35
N SER A 121 -17.82 7.44 14.92
CA SER A 121 -19.11 7.67 15.57
C SER A 121 -19.82 6.36 15.87
N LEU A 122 -20.38 6.23 17.06
CA LEU A 122 -21.19 5.09 17.50
C LEU A 122 -22.57 5.56 17.98
N ALA A 123 -23.61 4.82 17.62
CA ALA A 123 -24.94 5.04 18.16
C ALA A 123 -24.98 4.68 19.65
N VAL A 124 -25.64 5.52 20.45
CA VAL A 124 -25.96 5.28 21.84
C VAL A 124 -27.48 5.09 21.93
N PRO A 125 -27.98 3.83 21.91
CA PRO A 125 -29.41 3.57 21.89
C PRO A 125 -30.13 4.17 23.10
N ALA A 126 -31.42 4.46 22.97
CA ALA A 126 -32.27 4.89 24.08
C ALA A 126 -32.14 3.94 25.29
N GLY A 127 -32.16 4.53 26.50
CA GLY A 127 -32.02 3.82 27.77
C GLY A 127 -30.62 3.25 28.05
N THR A 128 -29.60 3.66 27.31
CA THR A 128 -28.21 3.26 27.58
C THR A 128 -27.58 4.10 28.69
N LEU A 129 -27.92 5.39 28.72
CA LEU A 129 -27.50 6.31 29.77
C LEU A 129 -28.48 6.26 30.94
N GLN A 130 -27.97 6.53 32.13
CA GLN A 130 -28.75 6.69 33.35
C GLN A 130 -28.55 8.10 33.91
N ASP A 131 -29.47 8.55 34.75
CA ASP A 131 -29.31 9.82 35.47
C ASP A 131 -28.13 9.74 36.44
N GLY A 132 -27.23 10.70 36.35
CA GLY A 132 -26.03 10.80 37.19
C GLY A 132 -24.81 10.12 36.56
N GLU A 133 -24.10 9.33 37.35
CA GLU A 133 -22.82 8.73 36.93
C GLU A 133 -23.05 7.61 35.90
N ASN A 134 -22.34 7.70 34.78
CA ASN A 134 -22.26 6.71 33.73
C ASN A 134 -20.79 6.29 33.54
N ARG A 135 -20.56 5.12 32.96
CA ARG A 135 -19.21 4.58 32.71
C ARG A 135 -19.03 4.21 31.26
N LEU A 136 -18.08 4.86 30.58
CA LEU A 136 -17.56 4.47 29.27
C LEU A 136 -16.40 3.50 29.47
N ALA A 137 -16.38 2.42 28.70
CA ALA A 137 -15.28 1.47 28.64
C ALA A 137 -14.86 1.18 27.19
N ILE A 138 -13.56 1.10 26.95
CA ILE A 138 -12.97 0.63 25.70
C ILE A 138 -12.06 -0.55 26.06
N ILE A 139 -12.37 -1.71 25.49
CA ILE A 139 -11.87 -3.01 25.94
C ILE A 139 -10.77 -3.51 24.98
N PRO A 140 -9.65 -4.04 25.49
CA PRO A 140 -8.56 -4.52 24.65
C PRO A 140 -8.96 -5.76 23.83
N PRO A 141 -8.39 -5.91 22.62
CA PRO A 141 -8.45 -7.14 21.85
C PRO A 141 -7.64 -8.27 22.51
N ALA A 142 -7.81 -9.48 21.99
CA ALA A 142 -6.97 -10.63 22.39
C ALA A 142 -5.56 -10.56 21.79
N SER A 143 -5.44 -10.00 20.59
CA SER A 143 -4.17 -9.75 19.91
C SER A 143 -3.48 -8.52 20.48
N ARG A 144 -2.16 -8.44 20.31
CA ARG A 144 -1.40 -7.23 20.65
C ARG A 144 -1.79 -6.08 19.73
N ASP A 145 -2.05 -4.92 20.33
CA ASP A 145 -2.40 -3.67 19.65
C ASP A 145 -2.03 -2.49 20.57
N ASP A 146 -1.50 -1.41 19.99
CA ASP A 146 -1.29 -0.13 20.67
C ASP A 146 -2.16 0.94 20.01
N ILE A 147 -3.06 1.56 20.77
CA ILE A 147 -3.98 2.58 20.24
C ILE A 147 -3.85 3.91 20.96
N VAL A 148 -4.13 4.99 20.26
CA VAL A 148 -4.17 6.33 20.84
C VAL A 148 -5.59 6.89 20.75
N LEU A 149 -6.13 7.28 21.89
CA LEU A 149 -7.41 7.94 22.02
C LEU A 149 -7.22 9.40 22.38
N ASN A 150 -8.04 10.27 21.82
CA ASN A 150 -8.02 11.69 22.13
C ASN A 150 -9.42 12.14 22.58
N GLN A 151 -10.00 13.13 21.89
CA GLN A 151 -11.29 13.68 22.27
C GLN A 151 -12.40 12.63 22.17
N ILE A 152 -13.15 12.46 23.27
CA ILE A 152 -14.38 11.67 23.33
C ILE A 152 -15.52 12.59 23.72
N ARG A 153 -16.58 12.58 22.91
CA ARG A 153 -17.71 13.50 23.05
C ARG A 153 -19.01 12.75 22.83
N LEU A 154 -20.03 13.07 23.60
CA LEU A 154 -21.37 12.51 23.42
C LEU A 154 -22.35 13.63 23.07
N HIS A 155 -23.10 13.42 22.00
CA HIS A 155 -24.01 14.40 21.42
C HIS A 155 -25.47 13.96 21.65
N PRO A 156 -26.38 14.84 22.13
CA PRO A 156 -27.75 14.49 22.53
C PRO A 156 -28.73 14.21 21.38
N GLY A 157 -28.20 13.98 20.18
CA GLY A 157 -28.94 13.66 18.96
C GLY A 157 -28.30 12.48 18.24
N ASN A 158 -29.10 11.80 17.42
CA ASN A 158 -28.64 10.68 16.59
C ASN A 158 -27.63 11.13 15.53
N ALA A 159 -27.00 10.14 14.88
CA ALA A 159 -25.95 10.36 13.89
C ALA A 159 -26.37 11.35 12.80
N VAL A 160 -27.63 11.27 12.34
CA VAL A 160 -28.18 12.17 11.33
C VAL A 160 -28.18 13.62 11.83
N SER A 161 -28.82 13.88 12.97
CA SER A 161 -28.91 15.24 13.53
C SER A 161 -27.56 15.84 13.92
N ALA A 162 -26.61 15.00 14.36
CA ALA A 162 -25.27 15.43 14.77
C ALA A 162 -24.38 15.77 13.56
N MET A 163 -24.47 14.98 12.48
CA MET A 163 -23.63 15.13 11.28
C MET A 163 -24.37 15.79 10.12
N SER A 164 -25.46 16.51 10.37
CA SER A 164 -26.16 17.29 9.34
C SER A 164 -26.26 18.77 9.70
N GLU A 165 -25.33 19.29 10.49
CA GLU A 165 -25.25 20.73 10.76
C GLU A 165 -24.94 21.51 9.50
N VAL A 166 -24.19 20.91 8.57
CA VAL A 166 -23.81 21.46 7.29
C VAL A 166 -24.10 20.45 6.18
N ARG A 167 -24.49 20.94 5.00
CA ARG A 167 -24.51 20.16 3.75
C ARG A 167 -23.44 20.66 2.80
N LEU A 168 -22.47 19.80 2.49
CA LEU A 168 -21.40 20.07 1.54
C LEU A 168 -21.61 19.24 0.27
N ARG A 169 -21.89 19.91 -0.85
CA ARG A 169 -21.88 19.29 -2.17
C ARG A 169 -20.48 19.37 -2.78
N VAL A 170 -19.94 18.25 -3.22
CA VAL A 170 -18.61 18.14 -3.83
C VAL A 170 -18.77 17.58 -5.24
N SER A 171 -18.16 18.24 -6.22
CA SER A 171 -18.04 17.74 -7.59
C SER A 171 -16.59 17.71 -8.02
N VAL A 172 -16.22 16.70 -8.81
CA VAL A 172 -14.87 16.49 -9.31
C VAL A 172 -14.90 16.31 -10.83
N THR A 173 -14.10 17.10 -11.55
CA THR A 173 -13.97 16.99 -13.02
C THR A 173 -12.54 16.78 -13.47
N ASP A 174 -12.38 16.22 -14.66
CA ASP A 174 -11.09 16.19 -15.35
C ASP A 174 -10.75 17.58 -15.91
N HIS A 175 -9.51 18.00 -15.74
CA HIS A 175 -9.02 19.30 -16.20
C HIS A 175 -9.08 19.45 -17.73
N HIS A 176 -8.86 18.38 -18.48
CA HIS A 176 -8.76 18.43 -19.93
C HIS A 176 -10.13 18.37 -20.61
N SER A 177 -10.97 17.38 -20.24
CA SER A 177 -12.30 17.23 -20.85
C SER A 177 -13.36 18.16 -20.23
N GLY A 178 -13.19 18.54 -18.95
CA GLY A 178 -14.21 19.24 -18.18
C GLY A 178 -15.34 18.33 -17.67
N GLU A 179 -15.33 17.05 -18.03
CA GLU A 179 -16.37 16.08 -17.67
C GLU A 179 -16.21 15.61 -16.21
N PRO A 180 -17.30 15.25 -15.53
CA PRO A 180 -17.25 14.60 -14.22
C PRO A 180 -16.46 13.30 -14.29
N ILE A 181 -15.67 13.03 -13.25
CA ILE A 181 -14.87 11.80 -13.15
C ILE A 181 -15.02 11.16 -11.78
N PRO A 182 -14.94 9.81 -11.68
CA PRO A 182 -14.87 9.14 -10.40
C PRO A 182 -13.63 9.57 -9.63
N ALA A 183 -13.75 9.71 -8.33
CA ALA A 183 -12.67 10.22 -7.49
C ALA A 183 -12.79 9.73 -6.05
N ARG A 184 -11.65 9.77 -5.35
CA ARG A 184 -11.58 9.73 -3.90
C ARG A 184 -11.64 11.16 -3.35
N ILE A 185 -12.60 11.42 -2.48
CA ILE A 185 -12.70 12.65 -1.71
C ILE A 185 -12.20 12.36 -0.30
N THR A 186 -11.26 13.17 0.20
CA THR A 186 -10.75 13.08 1.57
C THR A 186 -10.99 14.39 2.32
N ILE A 187 -11.68 14.34 3.46
CA ILE A 187 -12.04 15.49 4.28
C ILE A 187 -11.40 15.34 5.66
N VAL A 188 -10.60 16.34 6.01
CA VAL A 188 -9.93 16.42 7.31
C VAL A 188 -10.23 17.72 8.02
N ASP A 189 -10.17 17.71 9.36
CA ASP A 189 -10.29 18.92 10.18
C ASP A 189 -9.01 19.78 10.16
N GLY A 190 -8.99 20.85 10.95
CA GLY A 190 -7.82 21.72 11.10
C GLY A 190 -6.57 21.05 11.67
N ASN A 191 -6.69 19.85 12.26
CA ASN A 191 -5.57 19.05 12.76
C ASN A 191 -5.11 17.98 11.75
N GLY A 192 -5.79 17.84 10.61
CA GLY A 192 -5.55 16.75 9.66
C GLY A 192 -6.28 15.44 9.99
N THR A 193 -7.17 15.45 10.99
CA THR A 193 -7.95 14.28 11.43
C THR A 193 -9.05 13.97 10.43
N LEU A 194 -9.22 12.72 10.02
CA LEU A 194 -10.37 12.29 9.21
C LEU A 194 -11.68 12.46 9.99
N VAL A 195 -12.70 13.06 9.38
CA VAL A 195 -13.91 13.50 10.11
C VAL A 195 -15.13 12.62 9.81
N PRO A 196 -16.12 12.49 10.72
CA PRO A 196 -17.31 11.69 10.45
C PRO A 196 -18.09 12.28 9.27
N LEU A 197 -18.46 11.44 8.30
CA LEU A 197 -19.22 11.83 7.12
C LEU A 197 -20.58 11.14 7.11
N LEU A 198 -21.62 11.88 6.74
CA LEU A 198 -22.95 11.31 6.53
C LEU A 198 -23.38 11.51 5.07
N PRO A 199 -23.47 10.45 4.24
CA PRO A 199 -24.00 10.61 2.89
C PRO A 199 -25.45 11.12 2.95
N MET A 200 -25.70 12.27 2.33
CA MET A 200 -27.05 12.79 2.19
C MET A 200 -27.70 12.14 0.98
N LYS A 201 -28.86 11.52 1.18
CA LYS A 201 -29.78 11.24 0.08
C LYS A 201 -30.22 12.59 -0.46
N ALA A 202 -29.65 13.01 -1.58
CA ALA A 202 -30.11 14.20 -2.28
C ALA A 202 -31.53 13.96 -2.80
N ASP A 203 -32.25 15.03 -3.17
CA ASP A 203 -33.52 14.97 -3.91
C ASP A 203 -33.36 14.40 -5.35
N PHE A 204 -32.24 13.70 -5.62
CA PHE A 204 -31.84 13.11 -6.90
C PHE A 204 -31.72 11.59 -6.73
N GLU A 205 -32.08 10.84 -7.77
CA GLU A 205 -31.94 9.39 -7.81
C GLU A 205 -30.48 8.98 -7.53
N ASN A 206 -30.29 8.20 -6.46
CA ASN A 206 -29.14 7.38 -6.05
C ASN A 206 -27.80 7.57 -6.80
N ALA A 207 -27.02 8.64 -6.54
CA ALA A 207 -25.59 8.60 -6.88
C ALA A 207 -24.89 7.61 -5.91
N PRO A 208 -24.33 6.48 -6.38
CA PRO A 208 -23.71 5.49 -5.51
C PRO A 208 -22.42 6.04 -4.90
N ALA A 209 -22.21 5.79 -3.60
CA ALA A 209 -21.03 6.25 -2.88
C ALA A 209 -20.58 5.21 -1.85
N ALA A 210 -19.25 5.07 -1.69
CA ALA A 210 -18.66 4.33 -0.58
C ALA A 210 -18.11 5.34 0.43
N VAL A 211 -18.67 5.39 1.65
CA VAL A 211 -18.35 6.43 2.64
C VAL A 211 -17.85 5.82 3.95
N ARG A 212 -16.72 6.33 4.43
CA ARG A 212 -16.09 6.02 5.73
C ARG A 212 -15.69 7.35 6.40
N PRO A 213 -15.24 7.36 7.67
CA PRO A 213 -14.74 8.59 8.28
C PRO A 213 -13.70 9.28 7.40
N GLY A 214 -14.02 10.51 7.01
CA GLY A 214 -13.21 11.41 6.20
C GLY A 214 -13.04 11.00 4.75
N ILE A 215 -13.61 9.88 4.29
CA ILE A 215 -13.36 9.34 2.95
C ILE A 215 -14.68 9.05 2.25
N ALA A 216 -14.81 9.52 1.02
CA ALA A 216 -15.90 9.17 0.12
C ALA A 216 -15.35 8.83 -1.27
N TYR A 217 -15.70 7.65 -1.80
CA TYR A 217 -15.54 7.35 -3.21
C TYR A 217 -16.85 7.56 -3.93
N VAL A 218 -16.76 8.19 -5.09
CA VAL A 218 -17.91 8.59 -5.91
C VAL A 218 -17.67 8.18 -7.36
N GLY A 219 -18.76 7.82 -8.05
CA GLY A 219 -18.78 7.76 -9.51
C GLY A 219 -18.73 9.16 -10.15
N PRO A 220 -18.97 9.27 -11.46
CA PRO A 220 -19.08 10.56 -12.12
C PRO A 220 -20.26 11.36 -11.56
N GLY A 221 -20.02 12.60 -11.14
CA GLY A 221 -21.07 13.51 -10.67
C GLY A 221 -20.78 14.16 -9.32
N ASP A 222 -21.85 14.48 -8.60
CA ASP A 222 -21.80 15.22 -7.34
C ASP A 222 -22.20 14.31 -6.17
N ILE A 223 -21.54 14.47 -5.02
CA ILE A 223 -22.00 13.91 -3.74
C ILE A 223 -22.39 15.03 -2.79
N GLU A 224 -23.48 14.85 -2.05
CA GLU A 224 -23.83 15.72 -0.93
C GLU A 224 -23.51 15.01 0.39
N LEU A 225 -22.66 15.62 1.20
CA LEU A 225 -22.19 15.11 2.49
C LEU A 225 -22.69 15.99 3.63
N GLY A 226 -23.24 15.34 4.65
CA GLY A 226 -23.51 15.92 5.95
C GLY A 226 -22.23 15.96 6.78
N LEU A 227 -21.99 17.10 7.43
CA LEU A 227 -20.86 17.35 8.32
C LEU A 227 -21.35 18.08 9.59
N MET A 228 -20.54 18.00 10.64
CA MET A 228 -20.59 18.99 11.72
C MET A 228 -20.10 20.36 11.20
N ALA A 229 -20.42 21.45 11.90
CA ALA A 229 -19.82 22.74 11.61
C ALA A 229 -18.34 22.76 12.04
N GLY A 230 -17.49 23.42 11.25
CA GLY A 230 -16.05 23.41 11.50
C GLY A 230 -15.20 23.96 10.36
N GLU A 231 -13.89 23.82 10.53
CA GLU A 231 -12.90 24.10 9.50
C GLU A 231 -12.38 22.79 8.92
N TYR A 232 -12.40 22.70 7.59
CA TYR A 232 -12.03 21.48 6.88
C TYR A 232 -11.10 21.78 5.71
N THR A 233 -10.23 20.82 5.40
CA THR A 233 -9.59 20.72 4.09
C THR A 233 -10.23 19.57 3.34
N VAL A 234 -10.71 19.85 2.12
CA VAL A 234 -11.26 18.85 1.22
C VAL A 234 -10.29 18.59 0.08
N HIS A 235 -9.87 17.35 -0.04
CA HIS A 235 -8.99 16.85 -1.10
C HIS A 235 -9.80 16.01 -2.10
N ALA A 236 -9.42 16.05 -3.37
CA ALA A 236 -9.81 15.08 -4.37
C ALA A 236 -8.55 14.48 -5.02
N SER A 237 -8.57 13.17 -5.24
CA SER A 237 -7.55 12.40 -5.96
C SER A 237 -8.20 11.34 -6.85
N ARG A 238 -7.43 10.82 -7.82
CA ARG A 238 -7.83 9.69 -8.68
C ARG A 238 -6.66 8.72 -8.89
N GLY A 239 -6.17 8.14 -7.81
CA GLY A 239 -4.97 7.29 -7.81
C GLY A 239 -3.68 8.00 -8.25
N PHE A 240 -2.63 7.21 -8.47
CA PHE A 240 -1.26 7.66 -8.73
C PHE A 240 -1.08 8.53 -9.98
N GLU A 241 -1.91 8.33 -11.02
CA GLU A 241 -1.69 9.00 -12.30
C GLU A 241 -2.11 10.48 -12.30
N TYR A 242 -2.89 10.89 -11.29
CA TYR A 242 -3.48 12.22 -11.18
C TYR A 242 -2.82 13.05 -10.07
N GLY A 243 -2.83 14.36 -10.27
CA GLY A 243 -2.49 15.32 -9.22
C GLY A 243 -3.53 15.37 -8.09
N LEU A 244 -3.26 16.22 -7.09
CA LEU A 244 -4.13 16.43 -5.93
C LEU A 244 -4.82 17.79 -6.01
N SER A 245 -6.16 17.83 -5.97
CA SER A 245 -6.92 19.08 -5.85
C SER A 245 -7.33 19.28 -4.39
N SER A 246 -7.14 20.48 -3.84
CA SER A 246 -7.38 20.74 -2.42
C SER A 246 -8.05 22.09 -2.18
N ARG A 247 -9.03 22.14 -1.27
CA ARG A 247 -9.71 23.37 -0.88
C ARG A 247 -9.99 23.42 0.62
N ARG A 248 -9.55 24.50 1.27
CA ARG A 248 -9.94 24.81 2.65
C ARG A 248 -11.31 25.48 2.68
N VAL A 249 -12.15 25.07 3.62
CA VAL A 249 -13.50 25.61 3.82
C VAL A 249 -13.75 25.80 5.32
N ARG A 250 -14.45 26.88 5.67
CA ARG A 250 -15.03 27.09 7.00
C ARG A 250 -16.55 27.04 6.83
N LEU A 251 -17.20 26.16 7.59
CA LEU A 251 -18.62 25.87 7.47
C LEU A 251 -19.32 26.12 8.79
N ALA A 252 -20.34 26.97 8.78
CA ALA A 252 -21.15 27.33 9.94
C ALA A 252 -22.44 26.49 9.99
N PRO A 253 -23.07 26.31 11.16
CA PRO A 253 -24.32 25.57 11.27
C PRO A 253 -25.42 26.15 10.37
N GLY A 254 -26.07 25.30 9.57
CA GLY A 254 -27.09 25.66 8.59
C GLY A 254 -26.54 25.90 7.18
N ASP A 255 -25.21 25.90 7.00
CA ASP A 255 -24.61 26.12 5.69
C ASP A 255 -24.98 25.01 4.69
N ARG A 256 -25.29 25.44 3.46
CA ARG A 256 -25.32 24.59 2.27
C ARG A 256 -24.27 25.12 1.31
N ARG A 257 -23.16 24.40 1.17
CA ARG A 257 -22.00 24.83 0.38
C ARG A 257 -21.76 23.87 -0.77
N GLN A 258 -21.42 24.42 -1.93
CA GLN A 258 -20.91 23.64 -3.05
C GLN A 258 -19.43 23.95 -3.25
N ILE A 259 -18.64 22.90 -3.49
CA ILE A 259 -17.26 23.00 -3.91
C ILE A 259 -17.07 22.19 -5.19
N HIS A 260 -16.26 22.75 -6.07
CA HIS A 260 -15.83 22.11 -7.31
C HIS A 260 -14.32 21.94 -7.24
N LEU A 261 -13.86 20.74 -7.55
CA LEU A 261 -12.46 20.35 -7.60
C LEU A 261 -12.15 19.82 -9.00
N THR A 262 -10.93 20.04 -9.46
CA THR A 262 -10.51 19.65 -10.81
C THR A 262 -9.20 18.87 -10.70
N LEU A 263 -9.13 17.69 -11.31
CA LEU A 263 -7.95 16.83 -11.33
C LEU A 263 -7.27 16.89 -12.69
N ARG A 264 -5.94 16.87 -12.67
CA ARG A 264 -5.10 16.78 -13.87
C ARG A 264 -4.38 15.45 -13.86
N ARG A 265 -4.37 14.71 -14.97
CA ARG A 265 -3.44 13.59 -15.15
C ARG A 265 -2.02 14.15 -15.23
N GLU A 266 -1.17 13.75 -14.30
CA GLU A 266 0.20 14.27 -14.14
C GLU A 266 1.27 13.26 -14.56
N VAL A 267 0.96 11.97 -14.52
CA VAL A 267 1.88 10.90 -14.91
C VAL A 267 1.57 10.46 -16.35
N PRO A 268 2.56 10.53 -17.27
CA PRO A 268 2.35 10.11 -18.65
C PRO A 268 2.42 8.58 -18.75
N THR A 269 1.26 7.96 -18.95
CA THR A 269 1.06 6.51 -19.01
C THR A 269 0.33 6.07 -20.28
N SER A 270 0.21 6.95 -21.30
CA SER A 270 -0.44 6.60 -22.57
C SER A 270 0.14 5.33 -23.18
N GLY A 271 -0.74 4.44 -23.63
CA GLY A 271 -0.37 3.12 -24.15
C GLY A 271 0.01 2.10 -23.07
N TRP A 272 -0.25 2.42 -21.81
CA TRP A 272 -0.19 1.48 -20.68
C TRP A 272 -1.53 1.48 -19.96
N ILE A 273 -1.91 0.32 -19.45
CA ILE A 273 -3.08 0.18 -18.57
C ILE A 273 -2.65 -0.12 -17.13
N SER A 274 -3.38 0.44 -16.18
CA SER A 274 -3.24 0.24 -14.73
C SER A 274 -4.01 -1.02 -14.29
N CYS A 275 -3.28 -2.05 -13.86
CA CYS A 275 -3.80 -3.35 -13.42
C CYS A 275 -3.55 -3.56 -11.92
N ASP A 276 -4.57 -4.01 -11.19
CA ASP A 276 -4.39 -4.55 -9.84
C ASP A 276 -4.72 -6.04 -9.86
N THR A 277 -3.70 -6.86 -9.68
CA THR A 277 -3.80 -8.32 -9.81
C THR A 277 -4.37 -9.01 -8.58
N HIS A 278 -4.70 -8.27 -7.51
CA HIS A 278 -5.12 -8.83 -6.23
C HIS A 278 -6.14 -7.92 -5.54
N VAL A 279 -7.43 -8.21 -5.74
CA VAL A 279 -8.55 -7.40 -5.25
C VAL A 279 -9.60 -8.26 -4.57
N HIS A 280 -10.07 -7.79 -3.41
CA HIS A 280 -11.07 -8.49 -2.60
C HIS A 280 -12.31 -7.65 -2.32
N THR A 281 -13.37 -8.36 -1.95
CA THR A 281 -14.62 -7.80 -1.44
C THR A 281 -15.00 -8.48 -0.13
N LEU A 282 -15.58 -7.70 0.79
CA LEU A 282 -16.28 -8.24 1.95
C LEU A 282 -17.39 -9.21 1.53
N THR A 283 -18.05 -8.94 0.40
CA THR A 283 -19.19 -9.73 -0.10
C THR A 283 -18.86 -11.20 -0.31
N HIS A 284 -17.66 -11.52 -0.84
CA HIS A 284 -17.29 -12.90 -1.18
C HIS A 284 -16.09 -13.43 -0.38
N SER A 285 -15.15 -12.58 0.02
CA SER A 285 -14.02 -12.99 0.89
C SER A 285 -14.39 -13.05 2.37
N GLY A 286 -15.45 -12.34 2.79
CA GLY A 286 -15.99 -12.39 4.16
C GLY A 286 -15.23 -11.57 5.20
N HIS A 287 -14.20 -10.82 4.80
CA HIS A 287 -13.47 -9.87 5.66
C HIS A 287 -13.04 -8.63 4.86
N GLY A 288 -12.54 -7.60 5.56
CA GLY A 288 -12.47 -6.22 5.07
C GLY A 288 -13.78 -5.48 5.28
N ASP A 289 -13.94 -4.34 4.60
CA ASP A 289 -15.14 -3.52 4.71
C ASP A 289 -15.73 -3.06 3.37
N ALA A 290 -15.12 -3.40 2.22
CA ALA A 290 -15.65 -3.01 0.91
C ALA A 290 -16.63 -4.05 0.36
N THR A 291 -17.91 -3.71 0.28
CA THR A 291 -18.86 -4.53 -0.50
C THR A 291 -18.47 -4.57 -1.98
N MET A 292 -18.97 -5.55 -2.74
CA MET A 292 -18.72 -5.63 -4.18
C MET A 292 -19.13 -4.35 -4.93
N ASP A 293 -20.25 -3.73 -4.56
CA ASP A 293 -20.72 -2.47 -5.16
C ASP A 293 -19.78 -1.31 -4.78
N GLU A 294 -19.44 -1.15 -3.50
CA GLU A 294 -18.48 -0.11 -3.07
C GLU A 294 -17.12 -0.28 -3.74
N ARG A 295 -16.64 -1.52 -3.93
CA ARG A 295 -15.36 -1.82 -4.57
C ARG A 295 -15.30 -1.24 -5.99
N MET A 296 -16.40 -1.23 -6.74
CA MET A 296 -16.43 -0.67 -8.10
C MET A 296 -16.13 0.83 -8.09
N LEU A 297 -16.69 1.56 -7.11
CA LEU A 297 -16.43 2.98 -6.92
C LEU A 297 -14.97 3.22 -6.50
N THR A 298 -14.41 2.37 -5.64
CA THR A 298 -12.99 2.50 -5.25
C THR A 298 -12.04 2.22 -6.41
N LEU A 299 -12.32 1.21 -7.24
CA LEU A 299 -11.51 0.88 -8.42
C LEU A 299 -11.54 2.01 -9.45
N ALA A 300 -12.74 2.51 -9.75
CA ALA A 300 -12.90 3.66 -10.62
C ALA A 300 -12.23 4.90 -10.03
N GLY A 301 -12.37 5.15 -8.73
CA GLY A 301 -11.81 6.29 -8.03
C GLY A 301 -10.28 6.24 -7.87
N GLU A 302 -9.66 5.06 -7.90
CA GLU A 302 -8.18 4.91 -7.86
C GLU A 302 -7.54 4.72 -9.25
N GLY A 303 -8.35 4.82 -10.33
CA GLY A 303 -7.87 4.72 -11.71
C GLY A 303 -7.30 3.34 -12.03
N ILE A 304 -8.01 2.27 -11.64
CA ILE A 304 -7.64 0.89 -11.99
C ILE A 304 -8.45 0.46 -13.20
N GLU A 305 -7.78 0.27 -14.33
CA GLU A 305 -8.40 0.02 -15.64
C GLU A 305 -8.61 -1.49 -15.90
N LEU A 306 -7.80 -2.35 -15.26
CA LEU A 306 -7.90 -3.80 -15.35
C LEU A 306 -7.81 -4.47 -13.96
N PRO A 307 -8.86 -4.38 -13.12
CA PRO A 307 -8.89 -5.07 -11.83
C PRO A 307 -9.14 -6.57 -12.00
N ILE A 308 -8.35 -7.40 -11.31
CA ILE A 308 -8.57 -8.84 -11.23
C ILE A 308 -9.33 -9.16 -9.94
N ALA A 309 -10.54 -9.70 -10.06
CA ALA A 309 -11.39 -10.09 -8.95
C ALA A 309 -10.90 -11.42 -8.33
N THR A 310 -10.24 -11.37 -7.18
CA THR A 310 -9.53 -12.52 -6.60
C THR A 310 -10.06 -12.87 -5.21
N ASP A 311 -11.37 -12.80 -5.02
CA ASP A 311 -11.98 -13.23 -3.76
C ASP A 311 -11.57 -14.67 -3.38
N HIS A 312 -11.37 -14.92 -2.09
CA HIS A 312 -10.80 -16.19 -1.60
C HIS A 312 -11.62 -17.40 -2.04
N ASN A 313 -11.01 -18.26 -2.87
CA ASN A 313 -11.63 -19.49 -3.37
C ASN A 313 -13.03 -19.26 -3.99
N TYR A 314 -13.27 -18.09 -4.60
CA TYR A 314 -14.55 -17.72 -5.21
C TYR A 314 -14.34 -16.95 -6.53
N HIS A 315 -15.09 -17.31 -7.58
CA HIS A 315 -15.04 -16.63 -8.87
C HIS A 315 -16.05 -15.48 -8.90
N ALA A 316 -15.65 -14.30 -8.43
CA ALA A 316 -16.51 -13.14 -8.45
C ALA A 316 -16.60 -12.52 -9.86
N ASP A 317 -17.82 -12.16 -10.28
CA ASP A 317 -18.07 -11.42 -11.51
C ASP A 317 -18.54 -10.00 -11.18
N TYR A 318 -17.67 -9.03 -11.47
CA TYR A 318 -17.91 -7.63 -11.14
C TYR A 318 -18.74 -6.88 -12.21
N ARG A 319 -19.11 -7.49 -13.34
CA ARG A 319 -19.77 -6.79 -14.46
C ARG A 319 -21.11 -6.17 -14.07
N ASP A 320 -21.93 -6.90 -13.32
CA ASP A 320 -23.23 -6.41 -12.87
C ASP A 320 -23.08 -5.29 -11.82
N ALA A 321 -22.16 -5.46 -10.87
CA ALA A 321 -21.87 -4.44 -9.85
C ALA A 321 -21.36 -3.14 -10.49
N ARG A 322 -20.42 -3.24 -11.43
CA ARG A 322 -19.87 -2.10 -12.17
C ARG A 322 -20.95 -1.32 -12.92
N SER A 323 -21.93 -2.03 -13.48
CA SER A 323 -23.05 -1.41 -14.20
C SER A 323 -24.03 -0.73 -13.24
N ARG A 324 -24.36 -1.37 -12.09
CA ARG A 324 -25.19 -0.75 -11.03
C ARG A 324 -24.56 0.51 -10.46
N MET A 325 -23.24 0.54 -10.37
CA MET A 325 -22.47 1.66 -9.83
C MET A 325 -22.13 2.73 -10.88
N GLU A 326 -22.61 2.58 -12.12
CA GLU A 326 -22.45 3.56 -13.20
C GLU A 326 -20.99 3.91 -13.51
N VAL A 327 -20.10 2.91 -13.42
CA VAL A 327 -18.65 3.08 -13.67
C VAL A 327 -18.12 2.17 -14.78
N ALA A 328 -19.01 1.70 -15.65
CA ALA A 328 -18.67 0.76 -16.72
C ALA A 328 -17.67 1.32 -17.76
N GLU A 329 -17.62 2.62 -17.98
CA GLU A 329 -16.69 3.20 -18.95
C GLU A 329 -15.24 3.30 -18.45
N TYR A 330 -14.99 3.09 -17.15
CA TYR A 330 -13.69 3.40 -16.55
C TYR A 330 -12.74 2.21 -16.42
N PHE A 331 -13.24 0.98 -16.54
CA PHE A 331 -12.40 -0.23 -16.41
C PHE A 331 -13.08 -1.49 -16.93
N THR A 332 -12.25 -2.49 -17.23
CA THR A 332 -12.63 -3.84 -17.63
C THR A 332 -12.29 -4.83 -16.52
N PRO A 333 -13.27 -5.30 -15.72
CA PRO A 333 -12.98 -6.27 -14.67
C PRO A 333 -12.69 -7.65 -15.26
N VAL A 334 -11.74 -8.36 -14.65
CA VAL A 334 -11.41 -9.74 -15.00
C VAL A 334 -11.77 -10.63 -13.82
N THR A 335 -12.60 -11.64 -14.04
CA THR A 335 -12.84 -12.68 -13.03
C THR A 335 -11.57 -13.49 -12.84
N GLY A 336 -11.15 -13.63 -11.59
CA GLY A 336 -10.06 -14.47 -11.15
C GLY A 336 -10.45 -15.29 -9.93
N ASN A 337 -9.45 -15.74 -9.18
CA ASN A 337 -9.60 -16.43 -7.89
C ASN A 337 -8.29 -16.28 -7.12
N GLU A 338 -8.34 -15.92 -5.84
CA GLU A 338 -7.22 -16.25 -4.95
C GLU A 338 -7.40 -17.67 -4.41
N VAL A 339 -6.63 -18.60 -4.95
CA VAL A 339 -6.57 -19.99 -4.51
C VAL A 339 -5.80 -20.04 -3.20
N THR A 340 -6.53 -19.84 -2.11
CA THR A 340 -6.01 -19.80 -0.74
C THR A 340 -5.79 -21.22 -0.23
N THR A 341 -4.52 -21.63 -0.11
CA THR A 341 -4.14 -22.94 0.44
C THR A 341 -3.50 -22.80 1.82
N SER A 342 -3.21 -23.93 2.48
CA SER A 342 -2.49 -23.92 3.76
C SER A 342 -1.01 -23.58 3.66
N THR A 343 -0.44 -23.49 2.46
CA THR A 343 1.02 -23.30 2.27
C THR A 343 1.38 -22.11 1.38
N ALA A 344 0.45 -21.61 0.59
CA ALA A 344 0.66 -20.44 -0.27
C ALA A 344 -0.70 -19.97 -0.80
N HIS A 345 -0.78 -18.72 -1.20
CA HIS A 345 -1.91 -18.26 -1.98
C HIS A 345 -1.47 -17.95 -3.41
N PHE A 346 -2.35 -18.19 -4.36
CA PHE A 346 -2.10 -17.94 -5.77
C PHE A 346 -3.28 -17.25 -6.44
N ASN A 347 -3.04 -16.16 -7.15
CA ASN A 347 -4.06 -15.60 -8.03
C ASN A 347 -4.06 -16.29 -9.39
N ILE A 348 -5.23 -16.65 -9.88
CA ILE A 348 -5.43 -17.20 -11.23
C ILE A 348 -6.38 -16.32 -12.04
N PHE A 349 -6.04 -16.07 -13.30
CA PHE A 349 -6.89 -15.30 -14.21
C PHE A 349 -6.52 -15.48 -15.70
N PRO A 350 -7.44 -15.15 -16.63
CA PRO A 350 -8.87 -14.98 -16.39
C PRO A 350 -9.50 -16.33 -16.02
N VAL A 351 -10.64 -16.29 -15.33
CA VAL A 351 -11.42 -17.47 -14.98
C VAL A 351 -12.83 -17.29 -15.53
N LEU A 352 -13.40 -18.37 -16.04
CA LEU A 352 -14.82 -18.42 -16.37
C LEU A 352 -15.66 -18.41 -15.08
N PRO A 353 -16.58 -17.46 -14.83
CA PRO A 353 -17.26 -17.32 -13.53
C PRO A 353 -17.96 -18.59 -13.01
N GLU A 354 -18.59 -19.35 -13.91
CA GLU A 354 -19.28 -20.60 -13.60
C GLU A 354 -18.37 -21.83 -13.49
N ALA A 355 -17.06 -21.67 -13.75
CA ALA A 355 -16.11 -22.77 -13.59
C ALA A 355 -16.04 -23.25 -12.15
N ARG A 356 -15.73 -24.54 -11.98
CA ARG A 356 -15.44 -25.10 -10.67
C ARG A 356 -14.17 -24.47 -10.10
N VAL A 357 -14.22 -24.05 -8.85
CA VAL A 357 -13.06 -23.57 -8.08
C VAL A 357 -11.99 -24.67 -8.02
N PRO A 358 -10.69 -24.34 -8.22
CA PRO A 358 -9.59 -25.28 -8.04
C PRO A 358 -9.64 -25.96 -6.67
N ASP A 359 -9.21 -27.22 -6.58
CA ASP A 359 -9.10 -27.89 -5.28
C ASP A 359 -7.91 -27.35 -4.47
N PHE A 360 -8.18 -26.30 -3.68
CA PHE A 360 -7.22 -25.60 -2.83
C PHE A 360 -6.71 -26.42 -1.63
N ARG A 361 -7.18 -27.67 -1.47
CA ARG A 361 -6.72 -28.60 -0.42
C ARG A 361 -5.57 -29.48 -0.89
N ILE A 362 -5.23 -29.43 -2.17
CA ILE A 362 -4.10 -30.18 -2.72
C ILE A 362 -2.79 -29.63 -2.11
N GLY A 363 -2.11 -30.45 -1.31
CA GLY A 363 -0.84 -30.08 -0.68
C GLY A 363 0.40 -30.23 -1.57
N SER A 364 0.29 -30.92 -2.70
CA SER A 364 1.39 -31.08 -3.66
C SER A 364 1.38 -29.94 -4.68
N LEU A 365 2.46 -29.17 -4.75
CA LEU A 365 2.54 -28.01 -5.63
C LEU A 365 2.29 -28.32 -7.13
N PRO A 366 2.87 -29.37 -7.74
CA PRO A 366 2.56 -29.72 -9.13
C PRO A 366 1.08 -30.07 -9.36
N ALA A 367 0.48 -30.82 -8.43
CA ALA A 367 -0.92 -31.20 -8.55
C ALA A 367 -1.84 -29.99 -8.36
N LEU A 368 -1.49 -29.06 -7.47
CA LEU A 368 -2.19 -27.80 -7.28
C LEU A 368 -2.08 -26.92 -8.53
N MET A 369 -0.87 -26.78 -9.10
CA MET A 369 -0.65 -26.05 -10.35
C MET A 369 -1.48 -26.65 -11.49
N LYS A 370 -1.52 -27.97 -11.61
CA LYS A 370 -2.39 -28.64 -12.60
C LYS A 370 -3.87 -28.32 -12.36
N SER A 371 -4.33 -28.42 -11.11
CA SER A 371 -5.73 -28.09 -10.73
C SER A 371 -6.11 -26.65 -11.12
N MET A 372 -5.20 -25.70 -10.88
CA MET A 372 -5.37 -24.31 -11.29
C MET A 372 -5.43 -24.15 -12.81
N ARG A 373 -4.51 -24.78 -13.56
CA ARG A 373 -4.46 -24.70 -15.04
C ARG A 373 -5.58 -25.45 -15.74
N ASP A 374 -6.14 -26.48 -15.13
CA ASP A 374 -7.30 -27.20 -15.65
C ASP A 374 -8.60 -26.36 -15.54
N THR A 375 -8.58 -25.26 -14.77
CA THR A 375 -9.72 -24.34 -14.68
C THR A 375 -9.89 -23.57 -16.00
N PRO A 376 -11.08 -23.59 -16.62
CA PRO A 376 -11.31 -22.94 -17.91
C PRO A 376 -10.83 -21.49 -17.98
N ASN A 377 -10.15 -21.17 -19.08
CA ASN A 377 -9.57 -19.87 -19.43
C ASN A 377 -8.37 -19.40 -18.61
N VAL A 378 -7.91 -20.12 -17.57
CA VAL A 378 -6.74 -19.70 -16.79
C VAL A 378 -5.51 -19.59 -17.69
N ARG A 379 -4.90 -18.40 -17.72
CA ARG A 379 -3.68 -18.11 -18.47
C ARG A 379 -2.52 -17.72 -17.57
N VAL A 380 -2.80 -17.03 -16.48
CA VAL A 380 -1.81 -16.50 -15.54
C VAL A 380 -2.03 -17.13 -14.16
N VAL A 381 -0.94 -17.57 -13.54
CA VAL A 381 -0.87 -17.95 -12.12
C VAL A 381 0.17 -17.07 -11.44
N VAL A 382 -0.22 -16.34 -10.41
CA VAL A 382 0.63 -15.44 -9.61
C VAL A 382 0.85 -16.05 -8.23
N LEU A 383 2.09 -16.11 -7.73
CA LEU A 383 2.36 -16.37 -6.32
C LEU A 383 2.18 -15.07 -5.51
N ASN A 384 1.27 -15.09 -4.54
CA ASN A 384 0.96 -13.91 -3.73
C ASN A 384 1.89 -13.82 -2.50
N HIS A 385 2.21 -12.60 -2.08
CA HIS A 385 2.88 -12.21 -0.83
C HIS A 385 3.77 -13.32 -0.22
N PRO A 386 4.90 -13.70 -0.86
CA PRO A 386 5.63 -14.95 -0.58
C PRO A 386 6.32 -15.00 0.79
N LEU A 387 6.36 -13.87 1.50
CA LEU A 387 6.89 -13.74 2.86
C LEU A 387 5.79 -13.78 3.94
N ASN A 388 4.52 -13.94 3.58
CA ASN A 388 3.47 -14.10 4.58
C ASN A 388 3.42 -15.53 5.14
N VAL A 389 2.90 -15.66 6.35
CA VAL A 389 2.72 -16.96 7.00
C VAL A 389 1.28 -17.42 6.78
N HIS A 390 1.15 -18.59 6.17
CA HIS A 390 -0.11 -19.30 5.90
C HIS A 390 -0.15 -20.55 6.76
N ASN A 391 -0.99 -20.57 7.81
CA ASN A 391 -1.12 -21.72 8.72
C ASN A 391 0.23 -22.26 9.24
N GLY A 392 1.13 -21.36 9.63
CA GLY A 392 2.48 -21.71 10.12
C GLY A 392 3.52 -22.01 9.03
N PHE A 393 3.15 -21.87 7.75
CA PHE A 393 4.05 -22.07 6.61
C PHE A 393 4.29 -20.78 5.84
N GLN A 394 5.54 -20.44 5.56
CA GLN A 394 5.93 -19.27 4.77
C GLN A 394 6.63 -19.75 3.49
N PRO A 395 6.10 -19.43 2.28
CA PRO A 395 6.64 -19.93 1.02
C PRO A 395 8.15 -19.73 0.88
N PHE A 396 8.64 -18.52 1.17
CA PHE A 396 10.05 -18.16 1.02
C PHE A 396 10.82 -18.14 2.35
N ALA A 397 10.38 -18.90 3.35
CA ALA A 397 11.23 -19.20 4.50
C ALA A 397 12.50 -19.94 4.05
N ALA A 398 13.62 -19.73 4.76
CA ALA A 398 14.90 -20.38 4.46
C ALA A 398 14.84 -21.92 4.49
N THR A 399 13.88 -22.50 5.22
CA THR A 399 13.61 -23.95 5.26
C THR A 399 12.92 -24.49 3.99
N ASN A 400 12.34 -23.61 3.18
CA ASN A 400 11.52 -23.96 2.02
C ASN A 400 12.14 -23.48 0.70
N PHE A 401 12.96 -22.43 0.76
CA PHE A 401 13.50 -21.73 -0.40
C PHE A 401 14.89 -21.15 -0.11
N ASN A 402 15.85 -21.35 -1.02
CA ASN A 402 17.14 -20.70 -0.94
C ASN A 402 17.08 -19.31 -1.61
N ASN A 403 17.08 -18.24 -0.82
CA ASN A 403 16.93 -16.87 -1.32
C ASN A 403 18.16 -16.31 -2.07
N VAL A 404 19.25 -17.07 -2.17
CA VAL A 404 20.44 -16.69 -2.96
C VAL A 404 20.43 -17.40 -4.30
N THR A 405 20.05 -18.69 -4.32
CA THR A 405 20.13 -19.48 -5.55
C THR A 405 18.79 -19.64 -6.24
N GLY A 406 17.66 -19.43 -5.57
CA GLY A 406 16.33 -19.65 -6.15
C GLY A 406 15.87 -21.09 -6.07
N GLU A 407 16.63 -21.95 -5.38
CA GLU A 407 16.33 -23.37 -5.25
C GLU A 407 15.10 -23.60 -4.37
N HIS A 408 14.15 -24.41 -4.86
CA HIS A 408 13.02 -24.89 -4.08
C HIS A 408 13.44 -26.11 -3.25
N LEU A 409 13.43 -25.97 -1.92
CA LEU A 409 13.97 -26.99 -1.01
C LEU A 409 12.96 -28.09 -0.65
N ARG A 410 11.69 -27.97 -1.06
CA ARG A 410 10.63 -28.91 -0.68
C ARG A 410 10.09 -29.80 -1.80
N GLY A 411 10.64 -29.72 -3.01
CA GLY A 411 10.21 -30.61 -4.08
C GLY A 411 10.47 -30.08 -5.48
N PRO A 412 9.58 -30.37 -6.44
CA PRO A 412 9.81 -30.05 -7.85
C PRO A 412 9.81 -28.55 -8.12
N GLU A 413 10.37 -28.18 -9.27
CA GLU A 413 10.47 -26.79 -9.73
C GLU A 413 9.11 -26.09 -9.83
N TYR A 414 9.12 -24.77 -9.63
CA TYR A 414 7.95 -23.89 -9.74
C TYR A 414 7.42 -23.80 -11.18
N SER A 415 6.11 -23.52 -11.32
CA SER A 415 5.43 -23.38 -12.62
C SER A 415 4.35 -22.28 -12.65
N PHE A 416 4.41 -21.36 -11.68
CA PHE A 416 3.65 -20.12 -11.72
C PHE A 416 4.34 -19.11 -12.66
N ASP A 417 3.56 -18.19 -13.23
CA ASP A 417 4.04 -17.25 -14.25
C ASP A 417 4.54 -15.94 -13.67
N ALA A 418 4.02 -15.56 -12.52
CA ALA A 418 4.29 -14.28 -11.90
C ALA A 418 4.34 -14.36 -10.37
N MET A 419 4.88 -13.32 -9.74
CA MET A 419 4.97 -13.22 -8.29
C MET A 419 4.80 -11.76 -7.85
N GLU A 420 4.06 -11.55 -6.77
CA GLU A 420 3.97 -10.24 -6.15
C GLU A 420 5.34 -9.82 -5.61
N LEU A 421 5.93 -8.78 -6.21
CA LEU A 421 7.12 -8.12 -5.68
C LEU A 421 6.75 -7.04 -4.67
N LEU A 422 5.53 -6.51 -4.81
CA LEU A 422 5.01 -5.43 -4.02
C LEU A 422 3.52 -5.62 -3.80
N ASN A 423 3.12 -5.68 -2.54
CA ASN A 423 1.74 -5.70 -2.10
C ASN A 423 1.58 -4.54 -1.11
N SER A 424 0.77 -3.53 -1.45
CA SER A 424 0.69 -2.31 -0.63
C SER A 424 0.12 -2.53 0.77
N SER A 425 -0.66 -3.60 0.97
CA SER A 425 -1.19 -3.99 2.28
C SER A 425 -0.19 -4.78 3.13
N ALA A 426 0.91 -5.24 2.53
CA ALA A 426 1.92 -6.10 3.15
C ALA A 426 3.37 -5.63 2.92
N GLN A 427 3.60 -4.32 2.69
CA GLN A 427 4.96 -3.79 2.51
C GLN A 427 5.80 -4.01 3.77
N GLN A 428 6.78 -4.91 3.70
CA GLN A 428 7.69 -5.22 4.80
C GLN A 428 8.76 -4.14 4.97
N SER A 429 9.33 -4.05 6.17
CA SER A 429 10.37 -3.08 6.52
C SER A 429 11.63 -3.23 5.65
N ASP A 430 12.01 -4.46 5.33
CA ASP A 430 12.98 -4.77 4.28
C ASP A 430 12.26 -4.96 2.96
N PHE A 431 11.96 -3.85 2.29
CA PHE A 431 11.24 -3.86 1.01
C PHE A 431 11.97 -4.66 -0.09
N MET A 432 13.29 -4.87 0.03
CA MET A 432 14.08 -5.61 -0.94
C MET A 432 14.05 -7.13 -0.71
N ALA A 433 13.48 -7.63 0.40
CA ALA A 433 13.47 -9.05 0.72
C ALA A 433 12.81 -9.90 -0.37
N VAL A 434 11.65 -9.46 -0.87
CA VAL A 434 10.94 -10.16 -1.97
C VAL A 434 11.73 -10.05 -3.29
N TYR A 435 12.26 -8.87 -3.61
CA TYR A 435 13.09 -8.65 -4.80
C TYR A 435 14.31 -9.57 -4.84
N ARG A 436 15.00 -9.78 -3.72
CA ARG A 436 16.15 -10.69 -3.66
C ARG A 436 15.75 -12.14 -3.96
N GLY A 437 14.63 -12.61 -3.40
CA GLY A 437 14.08 -13.92 -3.73
C GLY A 437 13.69 -14.04 -5.20
N TRP A 438 13.08 -12.99 -5.76
CA TRP A 438 12.76 -12.95 -7.19
C TRP A 438 14.00 -13.00 -8.08
N PHE A 439 15.02 -12.20 -7.81
CA PHE A 439 16.28 -12.25 -8.55
C PHE A 439 16.93 -13.62 -8.49
N ALA A 440 16.87 -14.28 -7.33
CA ALA A 440 17.37 -15.65 -7.16
C ALA A 440 16.63 -16.64 -8.07
N LEU A 441 15.31 -16.53 -8.21
CA LEU A 441 14.52 -17.34 -9.17
C LEU A 441 14.94 -17.08 -10.62
N LEU A 442 15.13 -15.81 -11.01
CA LEU A 442 15.58 -15.47 -12.36
C LEU A 442 16.99 -16.03 -12.64
N ASN A 443 17.88 -15.94 -11.66
CA ASN A 443 19.24 -16.49 -11.73
C ASN A 443 19.24 -18.03 -11.79
N TYR A 444 18.27 -18.68 -11.15
CA TYR A 444 18.04 -20.13 -11.23
C TYR A 444 17.62 -20.57 -12.64
N GLY A 445 16.90 -19.71 -13.37
CA GLY A 445 16.43 -19.97 -14.74
C GLY A 445 14.93 -19.78 -14.96
N TYR A 446 14.18 -19.36 -13.93
CA TYR A 446 12.76 -19.08 -14.07
C TYR A 446 12.50 -17.79 -14.86
N ARG A 447 11.37 -17.75 -15.56
CA ARG A 447 10.84 -16.57 -16.27
C ARG A 447 9.60 -16.03 -15.56
N ILE A 448 9.75 -15.71 -14.29
CA ILE A 448 8.64 -15.24 -13.44
C ILE A 448 8.54 -13.72 -13.55
N THR A 449 7.38 -13.22 -13.98
CA THR A 449 7.08 -11.79 -14.03
C THR A 449 6.82 -11.23 -12.63
N GLY A 450 7.48 -10.15 -12.27
CA GLY A 450 7.17 -9.38 -11.09
C GLY A 450 5.91 -8.54 -11.27
N VAL A 451 4.99 -8.60 -10.31
CA VAL A 451 3.77 -7.77 -10.29
C VAL A 451 3.66 -6.97 -9.01
N GLY A 452 3.00 -5.82 -9.11
CA GLY A 452 2.52 -5.02 -7.98
C GLY A 452 1.01 -5.14 -7.84
N SER A 453 0.53 -5.18 -6.60
CA SER A 453 -0.88 -5.34 -6.27
C SER A 453 -1.24 -4.64 -4.96
N SER A 454 -2.54 -4.56 -4.67
CA SER A 454 -2.99 -3.99 -3.39
C SER A 454 -3.36 -5.00 -2.33
N ASP A 455 -3.95 -6.15 -2.71
CA ASP A 455 -4.62 -7.06 -1.76
C ASP A 455 -5.70 -6.30 -0.96
N GLY A 456 -6.38 -5.39 -1.67
CA GLY A 456 -7.30 -4.42 -1.09
C GLY A 456 -8.61 -5.07 -0.62
N HIS A 457 -8.82 -5.06 0.70
CA HIS A 457 -10.02 -5.56 1.38
C HIS A 457 -10.96 -4.45 1.86
N ASP A 458 -10.42 -3.25 2.06
CA ASP A 458 -11.13 -2.11 2.63
C ASP A 458 -11.44 -1.04 1.59
N VAL A 459 -12.34 -0.12 1.94
CA VAL A 459 -12.61 1.11 1.23
C VAL A 459 -11.49 2.13 1.50
N SER A 460 -11.09 2.29 2.77
CA SER A 460 -10.23 3.39 3.20
C SER A 460 -8.86 2.98 3.74
N ARG A 461 -8.78 1.89 4.50
CA ARG A 461 -7.58 1.48 5.26
C ARG A 461 -6.48 0.97 4.34
N TYR A 462 -6.77 -0.10 3.59
CA TYR A 462 -5.92 -0.62 2.53
C TYR A 462 -6.47 -0.16 1.18
N ILE A 463 -5.84 0.84 0.58
CA ILE A 463 -6.32 1.49 -0.64
C ILE A 463 -6.11 0.56 -1.84
N VAL A 464 -7.20 0.24 -2.55
CA VAL A 464 -7.12 -0.61 -3.74
C VAL A 464 -6.24 0.00 -4.83
N GLY A 465 -5.46 -0.83 -5.50
CA GLY A 465 -4.48 -0.41 -6.49
C GLY A 465 -3.38 0.50 -5.97
N GLN A 466 -3.19 0.71 -4.66
CA GLN A 466 -2.07 1.53 -4.16
C GLN A 466 -0.73 0.95 -4.64
N GLY A 467 -0.57 -0.37 -4.53
CA GLY A 467 0.33 -1.16 -5.38
C GLY A 467 -0.41 -1.62 -6.64
N ARG A 468 0.24 -1.51 -7.80
CA ARG A 468 -0.34 -1.86 -9.12
C ARG A 468 0.73 -2.25 -10.13
N THR A 469 0.30 -2.81 -11.24
CA THR A 469 1.13 -3.22 -12.38
C THR A 469 0.69 -2.48 -13.64
N TYR A 470 1.64 -1.90 -14.38
CA TYR A 470 1.37 -1.32 -15.70
C TYR A 470 1.69 -2.31 -16.81
N LEU A 471 0.76 -2.47 -17.73
CA LEU A 471 0.88 -3.37 -18.89
C LEU A 471 0.75 -2.56 -20.19
N PRO A 472 1.62 -2.78 -21.19
CA PRO A 472 1.59 -2.05 -22.45
C PRO A 472 0.47 -2.58 -23.35
N VAL A 473 -0.75 -2.13 -23.07
CA VAL A 473 -1.97 -2.44 -23.81
C VAL A 473 -2.59 -1.13 -24.26
N ARG A 474 -3.29 -1.14 -25.38
CA ARG A 474 -4.03 0.04 -25.85
C ARG A 474 -5.05 0.48 -24.79
N ASP A 475 -5.09 1.78 -24.53
CA ASP A 475 -5.86 2.46 -23.49
C ASP A 475 -6.97 3.37 -24.07
N ASP A 476 -7.35 3.17 -25.33
CA ASP A 476 -8.35 4.00 -26.01
C ASP A 476 -9.81 3.72 -25.60
N ASP A 477 -10.08 2.52 -25.09
CA ASP A 477 -11.39 2.12 -24.53
C ASP A 477 -11.18 1.20 -23.31
N VAL A 478 -10.84 1.80 -22.16
CA VAL A 478 -10.55 1.06 -20.92
C VAL A 478 -11.75 0.33 -20.35
N GLY A 479 -12.98 0.69 -20.74
CA GLY A 479 -14.20 -0.02 -20.39
C GLY A 479 -14.37 -1.36 -21.11
N ASN A 480 -13.61 -1.60 -22.19
CA ASN A 480 -13.66 -2.80 -23.04
C ASN A 480 -12.26 -3.26 -23.51
N LEU A 481 -11.35 -3.50 -22.56
CA LEU A 481 -9.98 -3.96 -22.84
C LEU A 481 -9.93 -5.38 -23.37
N GLU A 482 -8.99 -5.61 -24.30
CA GLU A 482 -8.63 -6.95 -24.79
C GLU A 482 -7.79 -7.69 -23.72
N VAL A 483 -8.47 -8.36 -22.80
CA VAL A 483 -7.85 -9.11 -21.67
C VAL A 483 -6.77 -10.07 -22.14
N GLY A 484 -6.92 -10.67 -23.34
CA GLY A 484 -5.93 -11.55 -23.94
C GLY A 484 -4.55 -10.89 -24.10
N HIS A 485 -4.51 -9.65 -24.60
CA HIS A 485 -3.26 -8.90 -24.78
C HIS A 485 -2.63 -8.51 -23.44
N ALA A 486 -3.43 -8.22 -22.42
CA ALA A 486 -2.92 -7.95 -21.08
C ALA A 486 -2.22 -9.20 -20.49
N CYS A 487 -2.83 -10.38 -20.65
CA CYS A 487 -2.20 -11.65 -20.27
C CYS A 487 -0.92 -11.92 -21.07
N ASP A 488 -0.92 -11.69 -22.39
CA ASP A 488 0.27 -11.86 -23.23
C ASP A 488 1.43 -10.97 -22.78
N ALA A 489 1.15 -9.70 -22.46
CA ALA A 489 2.15 -8.77 -21.97
C ALA A 489 2.74 -9.23 -20.63
N LEU A 490 1.89 -9.63 -19.70
CA LEU A 490 2.31 -10.14 -18.38
C LEU A 490 3.15 -11.41 -18.52
N LEU A 491 2.71 -12.40 -19.31
CA LEU A 491 3.45 -13.65 -19.56
C LEU A 491 4.78 -13.41 -20.27
N ALA A 492 4.88 -12.35 -21.08
CA ALA A 492 6.12 -11.93 -21.73
C ALA A 492 7.04 -11.08 -20.85
N GLY A 493 6.68 -10.81 -19.58
CA GLY A 493 7.46 -9.94 -18.69
C GLY A 493 7.42 -8.47 -19.08
N ARG A 494 6.50 -8.06 -19.96
CA ARG A 494 6.29 -6.66 -20.35
C ARG A 494 5.38 -5.98 -19.32
N ALA A 495 5.92 -5.75 -18.13
CA ALA A 495 5.18 -5.18 -17.01
C ALA A 495 6.08 -4.27 -16.16
N LEU A 496 5.48 -3.22 -15.59
CA LEU A 496 6.16 -2.33 -14.63
C LEU A 496 5.39 -2.35 -13.30
N VAL A 497 6.12 -2.52 -12.20
CA VAL A 497 5.56 -2.51 -10.84
C VAL A 497 5.55 -1.08 -10.31
N SER A 498 4.45 -0.66 -9.69
CA SER A 498 4.25 0.70 -9.21
C SER A 498 3.57 0.73 -7.85
N MET A 499 4.07 1.60 -6.97
CA MET A 499 3.37 2.10 -5.79
C MET A 499 3.83 3.54 -5.56
N GLY A 500 3.09 4.49 -6.13
CA GLY A 500 3.39 5.92 -6.00
C GLY A 500 4.50 6.44 -6.93
N LEU A 501 5.24 5.57 -7.62
CA LEU A 501 6.22 5.91 -8.65
C LEU A 501 6.07 4.97 -9.85
N LEU A 502 6.62 5.35 -11.00
CA LEU A 502 6.83 4.47 -12.16
C LEU A 502 8.27 4.64 -12.67
N VAL A 503 8.91 3.56 -13.13
CA VAL A 503 10.24 3.63 -13.74
C VAL A 503 10.25 2.86 -15.05
N ASP A 504 10.71 3.51 -16.12
CA ASP A 504 10.90 2.93 -17.45
C ASP A 504 12.41 2.82 -17.72
N LEU A 505 12.92 1.60 -17.90
CA LEU A 505 14.31 1.32 -18.25
C LEU A 505 14.39 0.99 -19.74
N GLN A 506 15.32 1.65 -20.44
CA GLN A 506 15.60 1.40 -21.85
C GLN A 506 17.07 1.10 -22.07
N ILE A 507 17.34 0.21 -23.02
CA ILE A 507 18.68 -0.16 -23.46
C ILE A 507 18.85 0.21 -24.92
N GLN A 508 19.88 0.99 -25.23
CA GLN A 508 20.16 1.51 -26.58
C GLN A 508 18.93 2.17 -27.24
N ASP A 509 18.11 2.86 -26.43
CA ASP A 509 16.85 3.49 -26.84
C ASP A 509 15.88 2.55 -27.59
N ARG A 510 16.02 1.23 -27.39
CA ARG A 510 15.33 0.19 -28.18
C ARG A 510 14.65 -0.84 -27.31
N PHE A 511 15.39 -1.49 -26.41
CA PHE A 511 14.88 -2.62 -25.63
C PHE A 511 14.29 -2.18 -24.31
N ARG A 512 13.21 -2.84 -23.89
CA ARG A 512 12.43 -2.55 -22.68
C ARG A 512 12.16 -3.84 -21.90
N ALA A 513 11.46 -3.71 -20.76
CA ALA A 513 11.06 -4.84 -19.93
C ALA A 513 10.41 -5.97 -20.77
N GLY A 514 10.88 -7.20 -20.57
CA GLY A 514 10.46 -8.39 -21.30
C GLY A 514 11.26 -8.68 -22.59
N ASP A 515 12.01 -7.71 -23.14
CA ASP A 515 12.78 -7.93 -24.36
C ASP A 515 14.10 -8.68 -24.11
N LEU A 516 14.56 -9.39 -25.15
CA LEU A 516 15.93 -9.88 -25.27
C LEU A 516 16.78 -8.88 -26.06
N ALA A 517 17.71 -8.24 -25.37
CA ALA A 517 18.64 -7.27 -25.91
C ALA A 517 19.83 -7.95 -26.60
N THR A 518 19.75 -8.10 -27.93
CA THR A 518 20.80 -8.69 -28.77
C THR A 518 21.59 -7.62 -29.55
N ASN A 519 22.69 -8.04 -30.19
CA ASN A 519 23.55 -7.20 -31.04
C ASN A 519 24.06 -5.95 -30.30
N LEU A 520 24.49 -6.14 -29.06
CA LEU A 520 24.93 -5.05 -28.19
C LEU A 520 26.40 -4.69 -28.43
N PRO A 521 26.75 -3.39 -28.42
CA PRO A 521 28.14 -2.93 -28.48
C PRO A 521 28.90 -3.28 -27.18
N THR A 522 30.22 -3.10 -27.20
CA THR A 522 31.08 -3.31 -26.01
C THR A 522 30.75 -2.41 -24.84
N THR A 523 30.12 -1.25 -25.09
CA THR A 523 29.62 -0.32 -24.08
C THR A 523 28.12 -0.08 -24.32
N ILE A 524 27.31 -0.50 -23.35
CA ILE A 524 25.85 -0.43 -23.41
C ILE A 524 25.38 0.90 -22.84
N SER A 525 24.51 1.60 -23.58
CA SER A 525 23.80 2.79 -23.11
C SER A 525 22.49 2.40 -22.42
N LEU A 526 22.27 2.90 -21.21
CA LEU A 526 21.11 2.62 -20.38
C LEU A 526 20.46 3.94 -19.95
N THR A 527 19.13 4.01 -20.03
CA THR A 527 18.37 5.19 -19.57
C THR A 527 17.21 4.74 -18.70
N ALA A 528 17.16 5.23 -17.45
CA ALA A 528 16.05 5.02 -16.54
C ALA A 528 15.29 6.33 -16.34
N ARG A 529 14.01 6.35 -16.70
CA ARG A 529 13.11 7.49 -16.49
C ARG A 529 12.19 7.22 -15.32
N VAL A 530 12.25 8.06 -14.29
CA VAL A 530 11.39 7.96 -13.09
C VAL A 530 10.26 8.96 -13.22
N LEU A 531 9.03 8.49 -13.01
CA LEU A 531 7.80 9.26 -13.13
C LEU A 531 6.99 9.21 -11.82
N GLY A 532 6.22 10.26 -11.54
CA GLY A 532 5.24 10.26 -10.47
C GLY A 532 4.44 11.57 -10.37
N PRO A 533 3.35 11.60 -9.60
CA PRO A 533 2.52 12.79 -9.44
C PRO A 533 3.22 13.81 -8.53
N SER A 534 2.79 15.06 -8.57
CA SER A 534 3.38 16.18 -7.80
C SER A 534 3.41 15.96 -6.29
N TRP A 535 2.48 15.17 -5.75
CA TRP A 535 2.36 14.87 -4.32
C TRP A 535 3.26 13.70 -3.83
N VAL A 536 4.00 13.04 -4.72
CA VAL A 536 5.03 12.04 -4.37
C VAL A 536 6.44 12.59 -4.58
N GLU A 537 7.41 12.13 -3.80
CA GLU A 537 8.84 12.39 -4.01
C GLU A 537 9.58 11.12 -4.46
N ALA A 538 10.53 11.26 -5.37
CA ALA A 538 11.51 10.22 -5.70
C ALA A 538 12.88 10.64 -5.20
N THR A 539 13.55 9.79 -4.41
CA THR A 539 14.85 10.10 -3.81
C THR A 539 15.98 9.27 -4.41
N ASN A 540 15.67 8.11 -4.99
CA ASN A 540 16.68 7.18 -5.50
C ASN A 540 16.22 6.45 -6.75
N VAL A 541 17.17 6.12 -7.62
CA VAL A 541 17.02 5.10 -8.67
C VAL A 541 18.27 4.21 -8.68
N SER A 542 18.05 2.90 -8.67
CA SER A 542 19.10 1.88 -8.68
C SER A 542 18.96 0.96 -9.88
N LEU A 543 20.09 0.53 -10.43
CA LEU A 543 20.18 -0.47 -11.49
C LEU A 543 20.80 -1.75 -10.94
N PHE A 544 20.18 -2.89 -11.23
CA PHE A 544 20.63 -4.22 -10.83
C PHE A 544 20.94 -5.08 -12.05
N ALA A 545 22.00 -5.89 -11.97
CA ALA A 545 22.28 -6.98 -12.89
C ALA A 545 22.37 -8.30 -12.12
N ASN A 546 21.58 -9.30 -12.49
CA ASN A 546 21.49 -10.56 -11.76
C ASN A 546 21.20 -10.39 -10.26
N GLY A 547 20.51 -9.31 -9.89
CA GLY A 547 20.23 -8.93 -8.50
C GLY A 547 21.37 -8.22 -7.75
N ILE A 548 22.51 -8.01 -8.39
CA ILE A 548 23.65 -7.26 -7.87
C ILE A 548 23.49 -5.79 -8.27
N ARG A 549 23.52 -4.87 -7.30
CA ARG A 549 23.37 -3.43 -7.57
C ARG A 549 24.60 -2.88 -8.30
N LEU A 550 24.43 -2.45 -9.55
CA LEU A 550 25.48 -1.89 -10.40
C LEU A 550 25.66 -0.38 -10.18
N ARG A 551 24.55 0.34 -10.03
CA ARG A 551 24.50 1.79 -9.89
C ARG A 551 23.38 2.19 -8.94
N GLU A 552 23.56 3.32 -8.30
CA GLU A 552 22.56 4.00 -7.51
C GLU A 552 22.78 5.51 -7.69
N GLU A 553 21.71 6.22 -8.00
CA GLU A 553 21.71 7.67 -8.10
C GLU A 553 20.72 8.26 -7.10
N THR A 554 21.16 9.33 -6.43
CA THR A 554 20.28 10.17 -5.63
C THR A 554 19.56 11.16 -6.53
N ILE A 555 18.23 11.17 -6.44
CA ILE A 555 17.37 12.14 -7.12
C ILE A 555 17.14 13.33 -6.19
N THR A 556 17.36 14.54 -6.70
CA THR A 556 17.13 15.79 -5.95
C THR A 556 16.13 16.67 -6.71
N GLY A 557 15.36 17.48 -5.98
CA GLY A 557 14.40 18.42 -6.59
C GLY A 557 13.15 17.78 -7.21
N SER A 558 12.78 16.56 -6.79
CA SER A 558 11.62 15.84 -7.31
C SER A 558 10.31 16.14 -6.55
N ALA A 559 10.41 16.65 -5.32
CA ALA A 559 9.26 17.07 -4.51
C ALA A 559 8.43 18.15 -5.22
N GLY A 560 7.11 17.99 -5.27
CA GLY A 560 6.20 18.93 -5.94
C GLY A 560 6.21 18.87 -7.47
N LYS A 561 7.13 18.12 -8.10
CA LYS A 561 7.28 18.06 -9.56
C LYS A 561 6.37 17.01 -10.19
N PRO A 562 5.38 17.34 -11.04
CA PRO A 562 4.55 16.33 -11.71
C PRO A 562 5.30 15.65 -12.87
N GLY A 563 4.90 14.43 -13.20
CA GLY A 563 5.42 13.70 -14.36
C GLY A 563 6.85 13.21 -14.15
N GLU A 564 7.77 13.64 -15.00
CA GLU A 564 9.16 13.19 -14.97
C GLU A 564 9.91 13.70 -13.74
N LYS A 565 10.18 12.81 -12.78
CA LYS A 565 10.94 13.09 -11.56
C LYS A 565 12.43 13.21 -11.87
N ALA A 566 12.96 12.26 -12.62
CA ALA A 566 14.38 12.21 -13.01
C ALA A 566 14.60 11.36 -14.26
N VAL A 567 15.74 11.59 -14.92
CA VAL A 567 16.29 10.71 -15.95
C VAL A 567 17.74 10.40 -15.57
N ALA A 568 18.02 9.13 -15.32
CA ALA A 568 19.37 8.63 -15.09
C ALA A 568 19.89 7.98 -16.37
N THR A 569 21.14 8.26 -16.75
CA THR A 569 21.77 7.66 -17.93
C THR A 569 23.13 7.09 -17.58
N TRP A 570 23.37 5.84 -17.97
CA TRP A 570 24.60 5.12 -17.68
C TRP A 570 25.24 4.57 -18.93
N GLN A 571 26.57 4.58 -18.94
CA GLN A 571 27.39 3.81 -19.87
C GLN A 571 27.98 2.62 -19.11
N TRP A 572 27.65 1.42 -19.55
CA TRP A 572 28.00 0.19 -18.85
C TRP A 572 28.79 -0.76 -19.77
N PRO A 573 30.01 -1.18 -19.39
CA PRO A 573 30.74 -2.19 -20.14
C PRO A 573 29.93 -3.49 -20.23
N ARG A 574 29.75 -4.03 -21.44
CA ARG A 574 29.04 -5.29 -21.64
C ARG A 574 29.77 -6.42 -20.88
N PRO A 575 29.07 -7.18 -20.02
CA PRO A 575 29.69 -8.28 -19.28
C PRO A 575 30.05 -9.44 -20.23
N PRO A 576 30.88 -10.39 -19.80
CA PRO A 576 31.28 -11.53 -20.63
C PRO A 576 30.22 -12.65 -20.70
N HIS A 577 29.13 -12.54 -19.93
CA HIS A 577 28.05 -13.52 -19.83
C HIS A 577 26.72 -12.82 -19.66
N ASP A 578 25.64 -13.51 -20.01
CA ASP A 578 24.29 -12.95 -19.98
C ASP A 578 23.85 -12.57 -18.57
N VAL A 579 23.13 -11.46 -18.49
CA VAL A 579 22.54 -10.99 -17.23
C VAL A 579 21.15 -10.44 -17.49
N HIS A 580 20.33 -10.39 -16.45
CA HIS A 580 19.08 -9.63 -16.50
C HIS A 580 19.24 -8.28 -15.82
N LEU A 581 18.70 -7.22 -16.42
CA LEU A 581 18.73 -5.86 -15.88
C LEU A 581 17.36 -5.44 -15.34
N VAL A 582 17.37 -4.85 -14.14
CA VAL A 582 16.19 -4.29 -13.47
C VAL A 582 16.51 -2.92 -12.90
N ALA A 583 15.62 -1.95 -13.10
CA ALA A 583 15.67 -0.66 -12.40
C ALA A 583 14.66 -0.65 -11.25
N ILE A 584 15.05 -0.05 -10.11
CA ILE A 584 14.17 0.19 -8.97
C ILE A 584 14.30 1.65 -8.55
N ALA A 585 13.19 2.38 -8.49
CA ALA A 585 13.13 3.75 -7.96
C ALA A 585 12.36 3.77 -6.64
N THR A 586 12.80 4.60 -5.69
CA THR A 586 12.17 4.71 -4.37
C THR A 586 12.08 6.15 -3.90
N GLY A 587 11.23 6.36 -2.91
CA GLY A 587 11.05 7.62 -2.20
C GLY A 587 10.34 7.41 -0.86
N PRO A 588 10.16 8.47 -0.06
CA PRO A 588 9.43 8.39 1.20
C PRO A 588 7.97 7.97 0.97
N GLY A 589 7.42 7.17 1.88
CA GLY A 589 6.02 6.81 1.84
C GLY A 589 5.10 8.02 2.05
N VAL A 590 3.93 7.99 1.43
CA VAL A 590 2.91 9.02 1.65
C VAL A 590 2.27 8.80 3.01
N THR A 591 2.31 9.82 3.86
CA THR A 591 1.66 9.83 5.19
C THR A 591 0.39 10.65 5.22
N ALA A 592 0.15 11.46 4.18
CA ALA A 592 -1.03 12.30 4.10
C ALA A 592 -2.30 11.46 3.87
N PRO A 593 -3.43 11.80 4.53
CA PRO A 593 -4.61 10.94 4.61
C PRO A 593 -5.33 10.69 3.28
N HIS A 594 -5.04 11.49 2.25
CA HIS A 594 -5.61 11.30 0.92
C HIS A 594 -5.08 10.04 0.23
N TRP A 595 -3.89 9.55 0.61
CA TRP A 595 -3.28 8.36 -0.01
C TRP A 595 -2.21 7.72 0.89
N ALA A 596 -2.45 7.66 2.20
CA ALA A 596 -1.48 7.15 3.16
C ALA A 596 -1.12 5.69 2.86
N ILE A 597 0.17 5.35 2.93
CA ILE A 597 0.64 3.96 2.82
C ILE A 597 0.51 3.32 4.21
N PRO A 598 -0.28 2.24 4.35
CA PRO A 598 -0.53 1.59 5.63
C PRO A 598 0.63 0.70 6.04
N ARG A 599 0.71 0.41 7.33
CA ARG A 599 1.62 -0.61 7.88
C ARG A 599 1.16 -2.01 7.44
N PRO A 600 2.09 -2.98 7.30
CA PRO A 600 1.74 -4.31 6.82
C PRO A 600 0.85 -5.04 7.83
N TYR A 601 -0.16 -5.76 7.34
CA TYR A 601 -1.06 -6.55 8.20
C TYR A 601 -0.35 -7.74 8.89
N GLN A 602 0.81 -8.18 8.39
CA GLN A 602 1.70 -9.17 9.01
C GLN A 602 3.15 -8.62 9.05
N PRO A 603 3.51 -7.77 10.03
CA PRO A 603 4.85 -7.19 10.11
C PRO A 603 5.89 -8.21 10.58
N SER A 604 7.08 -8.16 9.98
CA SER A 604 8.25 -8.93 10.44
C SER A 604 9.11 -8.20 11.48
N SER A 605 8.80 -6.94 11.80
CA SER A 605 9.57 -6.06 12.69
C SER A 605 8.68 -4.99 13.31
N THR A 606 9.07 -4.46 14.47
CA THR A 606 8.45 -3.27 15.11
C THR A 606 8.95 -1.95 14.51
N PHE A 607 10.08 -2.00 13.78
CA PHE A 607 10.52 -0.90 12.93
C PHE A 607 9.86 -1.03 11.56
N TRP A 608 9.21 0.02 11.08
CA TRP A 608 8.68 0.09 9.72
C TRP A 608 8.78 1.51 9.16
N GLU A 609 9.18 1.61 7.90
CA GLU A 609 9.24 2.86 7.15
C GLU A 609 8.61 2.63 5.79
N GLY A 610 7.41 3.19 5.59
CA GLY A 610 6.71 3.12 4.31
C GLY A 610 7.49 3.82 3.19
N ARG A 611 7.38 3.28 1.98
CA ARG A 611 8.11 3.79 0.80
C ARG A 611 7.23 3.77 -0.43
N VAL A 612 7.28 4.81 -1.25
CA VAL A 612 6.88 4.68 -2.65
C VAL A 612 7.96 3.92 -3.42
N ILE A 613 7.55 3.03 -4.32
CA ILE A 613 8.45 2.12 -5.03
C ILE A 613 7.98 2.00 -6.48
N ALA A 614 8.92 1.96 -7.41
CA ALA A 614 8.69 1.48 -8.77
C ALA A 614 9.79 0.50 -9.16
N SER A 615 9.45 -0.49 -9.98
CA SER A 615 10.47 -1.36 -10.58
C SER A 615 10.07 -1.84 -11.97
N THR A 616 11.06 -2.12 -12.80
CA THR A 616 10.84 -2.78 -14.09
C THR A 616 10.83 -4.30 -13.90
N ASN A 617 10.14 -5.00 -14.79
CA ASN A 617 10.53 -6.38 -15.08
C ASN A 617 11.87 -6.44 -15.81
N PRO A 618 12.48 -7.64 -15.96
CA PRO A 618 13.84 -7.74 -16.46
C PRO A 618 13.91 -7.42 -17.96
N ILE A 619 14.99 -6.76 -18.35
CA ILE A 619 15.47 -6.75 -19.73
C ILE A 619 16.59 -7.77 -19.80
N TRP A 620 16.44 -8.76 -20.68
CA TRP A 620 17.39 -9.87 -20.80
C TRP A 620 18.55 -9.46 -21.69
N ILE A 621 19.78 -9.56 -21.22
CA ILE A 621 20.98 -9.15 -21.98
C ILE A 621 21.63 -10.40 -22.58
N ASP A 622 21.62 -10.48 -23.90
CA ASP A 622 22.48 -11.41 -24.66
C ASP A 622 23.88 -10.77 -24.75
N ALA A 623 24.66 -11.01 -23.70
CA ALA A 623 25.95 -10.38 -23.51
C ALA A 623 27.08 -11.19 -24.13
N ASP A 624 26.94 -12.51 -24.27
CA ASP A 624 27.91 -13.33 -24.99
C ASP A 624 27.70 -13.33 -26.53
N GLY A 625 26.50 -12.94 -26.99
CA GLY A 625 26.18 -12.71 -28.40
C GLY A 625 25.75 -13.96 -29.15
N ASP A 626 25.32 -15.01 -28.46
CA ASP A 626 24.82 -16.25 -29.06
C ASP A 626 23.34 -16.17 -29.51
N GLY A 627 22.64 -15.08 -29.15
CA GLY A 627 21.26 -14.81 -29.51
C GLY A 627 20.22 -15.47 -28.60
N VAL A 628 20.64 -16.14 -27.52
CA VAL A 628 19.77 -16.83 -26.57
C VAL A 628 20.19 -16.50 -25.14
N PHE A 629 19.30 -15.90 -24.36
CA PHE A 629 19.60 -15.65 -22.96
C PHE A 629 19.84 -16.96 -22.17
N GLN A 630 20.95 -17.00 -21.44
CA GLN A 630 21.27 -18.03 -20.46
C GLN A 630 21.28 -17.49 -19.03
N ALA A 631 20.62 -18.18 -18.10
CA ALA A 631 20.61 -17.78 -16.70
C ALA A 631 21.94 -18.11 -16.01
N ALA A 632 22.19 -17.49 -14.84
CA ALA A 632 23.39 -17.73 -14.06
C ALA A 632 23.61 -19.23 -13.74
N ARG A 633 22.54 -19.98 -13.48
CA ARG A 633 22.59 -21.43 -13.24
C ARG A 633 23.03 -22.23 -14.47
N SER A 634 22.70 -21.77 -15.68
CA SER A 634 23.13 -22.41 -16.93
C SER A 634 24.65 -22.27 -17.13
N TYR A 635 25.22 -21.08 -16.89
CA TYR A 635 26.68 -20.90 -16.90
C TYR A 635 27.36 -21.75 -15.82
N ALA A 636 26.80 -21.78 -14.60
CA ALA A 636 27.33 -22.59 -13.51
C ALA A 636 27.37 -24.09 -13.86
N GLY A 637 26.31 -24.62 -14.47
CA GLY A 637 26.25 -26.01 -14.95
C GLY A 637 27.34 -26.33 -15.98
N ARG A 638 27.52 -25.46 -16.98
CA ARG A 638 28.58 -25.62 -18.00
C ARG A 638 29.98 -25.59 -17.38
N LEU A 639 30.22 -24.69 -16.42
CA LEU A 639 31.51 -24.61 -15.73
C LEU A 639 31.84 -25.90 -14.97
N ILE A 640 30.86 -26.50 -14.30
CA ILE A 640 31.03 -27.79 -13.61
C ILE A 640 31.22 -28.93 -14.62
N GLU A 641 30.50 -28.94 -15.74
CA GLU A 641 30.68 -29.94 -16.78
C GLU A 641 32.10 -29.91 -17.38
N VAL A 642 32.67 -28.72 -17.58
CA VAL A 642 33.99 -28.53 -18.19
C VAL A 642 35.13 -28.72 -17.19
N HIS A 643 35.02 -28.16 -15.99
CA HIS A 643 36.13 -28.10 -15.02
C HIS A 643 35.99 -29.09 -13.86
N GLY A 644 34.86 -29.79 -13.77
CA GLY A 644 34.53 -30.60 -12.60
C GLY A 644 34.27 -29.76 -11.35
N THR A 645 34.39 -30.39 -10.19
CA THR A 645 34.19 -29.74 -8.89
C THR A 645 35.47 -29.49 -8.10
N ASP A 646 36.64 -29.67 -8.73
CA ASP A 646 37.94 -29.40 -8.11
C ASP A 646 38.13 -27.88 -7.94
N PRO A 647 38.28 -27.35 -6.71
CA PRO A 647 38.41 -25.92 -6.48
C PRO A 647 39.63 -25.30 -7.18
N THR A 648 40.70 -26.05 -7.42
CA THR A 648 41.92 -25.53 -8.06
C THR A 648 41.72 -25.19 -9.54
N ALA A 649 40.80 -25.88 -10.22
CA ALA A 649 40.45 -25.63 -11.61
C ALA A 649 39.20 -24.74 -11.75
N LEU A 650 38.18 -25.00 -10.92
CA LEU A 650 36.86 -24.40 -11.02
C LEU A 650 36.86 -22.93 -10.58
N LEU A 651 37.52 -22.58 -9.46
CA LEU A 651 37.47 -21.22 -8.92
C LEU A 651 38.20 -20.20 -9.80
N PRO A 652 39.35 -20.51 -10.42
CA PRO A 652 39.93 -19.63 -11.44
C PRO A 652 39.05 -19.46 -12.68
N ALA A 653 38.36 -20.52 -13.13
CA ALA A 653 37.46 -20.44 -14.29
C ALA A 653 36.24 -19.54 -14.05
N LEU A 654 35.86 -19.33 -12.79
CA LEU A 654 34.79 -18.43 -12.39
C LEU A 654 35.18 -16.94 -12.41
N ALA A 655 36.47 -16.60 -12.52
CA ALA A 655 36.94 -15.21 -12.43
C ALA A 655 36.25 -14.20 -13.39
N PRO A 656 35.83 -14.57 -14.62
CA PRO A 656 35.11 -13.67 -15.51
C PRO A 656 33.63 -13.45 -15.12
N PHE A 657 33.06 -14.28 -14.26
CA PHE A 657 31.63 -14.28 -13.95
C PHE A 657 31.29 -13.49 -12.68
N ASP A 658 29.99 -13.22 -12.51
CA ASP A 658 29.48 -12.46 -11.36
C ASP A 658 29.21 -13.32 -10.12
N GLU A 659 28.78 -12.65 -9.05
CA GLU A 659 28.41 -13.26 -7.78
C GLU A 659 27.27 -14.29 -7.92
N ALA A 660 26.32 -14.06 -8.83
CA ALA A 660 25.18 -14.94 -9.02
C ALA A 660 25.59 -16.28 -9.64
N VAL A 661 26.45 -16.26 -10.67
CA VAL A 661 27.00 -17.50 -11.26
C VAL A 661 27.82 -18.27 -10.21
N ALA A 662 28.65 -17.56 -9.44
CA ALA A 662 29.44 -18.20 -8.38
C ALA A 662 28.57 -18.84 -7.29
N ALA A 663 27.48 -18.20 -6.88
CA ALA A 663 26.52 -18.77 -5.92
C ALA A 663 25.82 -20.02 -6.48
N GLN A 664 25.49 -20.04 -7.77
CA GLN A 664 24.93 -21.24 -8.42
C GLN A 664 25.94 -22.38 -8.48
N VAL A 665 27.22 -22.09 -8.78
CA VAL A 665 28.28 -23.10 -8.71
C VAL A 665 28.41 -23.65 -7.29
N ALA A 666 28.36 -22.80 -6.26
CA ALA A 666 28.39 -23.25 -4.87
C ALA A 666 27.25 -24.23 -4.55
N SER A 667 26.03 -23.93 -4.99
CA SER A 667 24.87 -24.83 -4.86
C SER A 667 25.07 -26.16 -5.58
N LEU A 668 25.52 -26.13 -6.84
CA LEU A 668 25.74 -27.35 -7.62
C LEU A 668 26.91 -28.20 -7.07
N CYS A 669 27.98 -27.59 -6.59
CA CYS A 669 29.06 -28.30 -5.89
C CYS A 669 28.55 -29.00 -4.62
N ARG A 670 27.71 -28.31 -3.82
CA ARG A 670 27.12 -28.93 -2.62
C ARG A 670 26.15 -30.06 -2.99
N ALA A 671 25.35 -29.90 -4.04
CA ALA A 671 24.50 -30.97 -4.57
C ALA A 671 25.31 -32.19 -5.07
N ALA A 672 26.53 -31.96 -5.58
CA ALA A 672 27.49 -33.00 -5.96
C ALA A 672 28.25 -33.62 -4.77
N GLY A 673 27.94 -33.24 -3.51
CA GLY A 673 28.56 -33.78 -2.30
C GLY A 673 29.91 -33.16 -1.92
N VAL A 674 30.26 -32.01 -2.50
CA VAL A 674 31.53 -31.32 -2.21
C VAL A 674 31.44 -30.55 -0.90
N ALA A 675 32.40 -30.74 0.00
CA ALA A 675 32.53 -30.00 1.24
C ALA A 675 33.09 -28.58 1.01
N ILE A 676 32.31 -27.71 0.38
CA ILE A 676 32.72 -26.34 0.01
C ILE A 676 33.06 -25.42 1.21
N SER A 677 32.74 -25.85 2.44
CA SER A 677 33.07 -25.15 3.69
C SER A 677 34.31 -25.68 4.39
N GLU A 678 35.02 -26.65 3.80
CA GLU A 678 36.22 -27.29 4.37
C GLU A 678 37.43 -27.16 3.45
N ALA A 679 38.63 -27.40 3.99
CA ALA A 679 39.85 -27.49 3.19
C ALA A 679 39.82 -28.76 2.31
N PRO A 680 40.35 -28.73 1.07
CA PRO A 680 41.12 -27.64 0.46
C PRO A 680 40.27 -26.53 -0.18
N PHE A 681 38.94 -26.66 -0.22
CA PHE A 681 38.06 -25.74 -0.95
C PHE A 681 38.12 -24.31 -0.41
N THR A 682 38.08 -24.16 0.92
CA THR A 682 38.14 -22.84 1.57
C THR A 682 39.49 -22.15 1.39
N ASP A 683 40.58 -22.92 1.25
CA ASP A 683 41.92 -22.37 1.04
C ASP A 683 42.02 -21.74 -0.35
N GLU A 684 41.55 -22.43 -1.39
CA GLU A 684 41.50 -21.91 -2.76
C GLU A 684 40.51 -20.74 -2.89
N LEU A 685 39.34 -20.83 -2.23
CA LEU A 685 38.33 -19.78 -2.28
C LEU A 685 38.85 -18.45 -1.74
N ARG A 686 39.69 -18.44 -0.69
CA ARG A 686 40.30 -17.19 -0.19
C ARG A 686 41.17 -16.46 -1.21
N ASN A 687 41.69 -17.17 -2.20
CA ASN A 687 42.52 -16.61 -3.28
C ASN A 687 41.73 -16.33 -4.56
N ALA A 688 40.45 -16.72 -4.64
CA ALA A 688 39.61 -16.52 -5.82
C ALA A 688 39.22 -15.04 -6.01
N ALA A 689 38.67 -14.70 -7.18
CA ALA A 689 38.22 -13.34 -7.46
C ALA A 689 37.12 -12.88 -6.46
N PRO A 690 37.01 -11.58 -6.13
CA PRO A 690 36.08 -11.10 -5.11
C PRO A 690 34.61 -11.49 -5.34
N ALA A 691 34.14 -11.48 -6.59
CA ALA A 691 32.78 -11.90 -6.94
C ALA A 691 32.54 -13.40 -6.63
N VAL A 692 33.56 -14.23 -6.85
CA VAL A 692 33.52 -15.66 -6.53
C VAL A 692 33.43 -15.87 -5.01
N GLN A 693 34.27 -15.16 -4.25
CA GLN A 693 34.22 -15.20 -2.78
C GLN A 693 32.85 -14.78 -2.25
N ALA A 694 32.30 -13.69 -2.79
CA ALA A 694 30.98 -13.17 -2.40
C ALA A 694 29.88 -14.20 -2.66
N GLY A 695 29.85 -14.83 -3.84
CA GLY A 695 28.78 -15.77 -4.22
C GLY A 695 28.77 -17.03 -3.37
N PHE A 696 29.95 -17.63 -3.16
CA PHE A 696 30.08 -18.77 -2.25
C PHE A 696 29.72 -18.41 -0.81
N THR A 697 30.15 -17.24 -0.33
CA THR A 697 29.82 -16.76 1.02
C THR A 697 28.32 -16.53 1.19
N ALA A 698 27.66 -15.92 0.21
CA ALA A 698 26.22 -15.70 0.23
C ALA A 698 25.47 -17.03 0.29
N TYR A 699 25.83 -18.00 -0.56
CA TYR A 699 25.22 -19.33 -0.56
C TYR A 699 25.40 -20.06 0.78
N LEU A 700 26.62 -20.05 1.34
CA LEU A 700 26.91 -20.69 2.62
C LEU A 700 26.12 -20.08 3.77
N ARG A 701 25.96 -18.75 3.80
CA ARG A 701 25.13 -18.05 4.80
C ARG A 701 23.66 -18.44 4.68
N ALA A 702 23.11 -18.45 3.47
CA ALA A 702 21.72 -18.83 3.24
C ALA A 702 21.44 -20.30 3.61
N SER A 703 22.43 -21.17 3.41
CA SER A 703 22.31 -22.62 3.62
C SER A 703 22.73 -23.10 5.03
N ALA A 704 23.10 -22.18 5.91
CA ALA A 704 23.46 -22.45 7.31
C ALA A 704 22.28 -22.26 8.28
N VAL A 705 21.14 -21.79 7.78
CA VAL A 705 19.91 -21.62 8.58
C VAL A 705 19.23 -23.01 8.69
N PRO A 706 19.01 -23.52 9.91
CA PRO A 706 18.46 -24.87 10.14
C PRO A 706 16.99 -25.02 9.76
#